data_AF-A0A6G4K8S1-F1
#
_entry.id   AF-A0A6G4K8S1-F1
#
_cell.length_a   1.000
_cell.length_b   1.000
_cell.length_c   1.000
_cell.angle_alpha   90.00
_cell.angle_beta   90.00
_cell.angle_gamma   90.00
#
_symmetry.space_group_name_H-M   'P 1'
#
loop_
_entity.id
_entity.type
_entity.pdbx_description
1 polymer ?
#
loop_
_entity_poly.entity_id
_entity_poly.type
_entity_poly.pdbx_seq_one_letter_code
_entity_poly.pdbx_strand_id
1 'polypeptide(L)'
;MEDASLTTKGVVKLSSAVDSTSESLAATPKAVKTAYDNAEKRLQKDQNGADIPDKGRFLNNINVYSKGEVDQKKGMRYVVVNAPAGVQEGKYYPLVIKRNDSHRASRVVISTPSRTANHRMNNCEFNGFVCAGGWTDRGSYACGMFWAYSSSERAIHSILMSNKGDTVDSVFYIEGGAFPVEVFLEEGLSVTAPASDYVVAETTYKFGATDPYSESVAVNLILDFKQGNGFYSSYPVLSKSDISGNKVYANDEVIVRSQNALRMIAGDYGVIWRNDGANTYLLMTDKGDQYGGWNGLRPFAVNNATGEVTINTPLNSPKGVKGNSDTATKLQTARKISGVPFDGSTDITLTAAHVAAFARRATGSYADADGGVPWNAESGAYNVTRTGDSYILANFYTGVGSCRTLQIKAHYKNGGLFYRSSRDGSGFESGWEQVYTTGFRPQPADINAPTAAAGWLNSGNGTAFTTAQFITWLNNQGAFSNKYWIARCSWTYANNNYIDDTGCGRIDLSGSVIEVFSNKSTSHYTIRVTTTTTSGHGGVNNAEFIYVYNGSDYSPGWRRSYNTRNKPTASDVGALSLSGGALTGGLTAAGEIISKSANGLRIAYGNYGFFIRNDGSSTYFMLTDSGNSLGTYNSLRPLIINNANGAVRIGNGLNVTGGINGSLDGNASTATKLQTARNINGVKFDGSGDININTLVSRGRVTALSGSTQGTAGIQMYEAYNNSYPTMYGNVLHMKGASAAGEGELLIGWSGTSGAHAPVFIRSRRDNTGAAWSAWAQVYTAKDSIPGVNTTGNQNTTGNAATATKLQTARKIAGVAFDGSADITLTAANLNAYTKTEVTNLLSSYVKSSALPSMTVRTSSVSGGDMGMSLSAFISHLKSNGAFSKSYWIGFGDAMGFNAGSINNITGFGAVELAESIIEVFNLPNGDYTIRLTTSHKADYGGVTNAILVYHYRSNRSPSGQWLKFAGTVGATSN
;
A
#
# COMPACT_ATOMS: atom_id res chain seq x y z
N MET A 1 -0.48 -11.53 -62.52
CA MET A 1 -0.20 -12.00 -61.15
C MET A 1 -1.16 -11.23 -60.26
N GLU A 2 -1.99 -11.94 -59.49
CA GLU A 2 -2.97 -11.30 -58.61
C GLU A 2 -2.28 -10.56 -57.46
N ASP A 3 -2.92 -9.49 -56.99
CA ASP A 3 -2.54 -8.77 -55.77
C ASP A 3 -2.73 -9.68 -54.54
N ALA A 4 -2.00 -9.41 -53.45
CA ALA A 4 -2.01 -10.24 -52.25
C ALA A 4 -3.43 -10.36 -51.64
N SER A 5 -3.90 -11.59 -51.42
CA SER A 5 -5.20 -11.92 -50.81
C SER A 5 -5.05 -12.39 -49.37
N LEU A 6 -5.96 -11.98 -48.47
CA LEU A 6 -6.03 -12.43 -47.08
C LEU A 6 -6.73 -13.80 -46.91
N THR A 7 -7.33 -14.34 -47.98
CA THR A 7 -8.19 -15.53 -47.94
C THR A 7 -7.80 -16.62 -48.94
N THR A 8 -6.80 -16.41 -49.78
CA THR A 8 -6.36 -17.39 -50.81
C THR A 8 -4.82 -17.44 -50.89
N LYS A 9 -4.23 -18.63 -51.02
CA LYS A 9 -2.77 -18.80 -51.13
C LYS A 9 -2.24 -18.20 -52.44
N GLY A 10 -1.44 -17.13 -52.36
CA GLY A 10 -0.78 -16.47 -53.51
C GLY A 10 0.73 -16.27 -53.28
N VAL A 11 1.46 -15.86 -54.33
CA VAL A 11 2.90 -15.53 -54.27
C VAL A 11 3.06 -14.06 -53.86
N VAL A 12 3.48 -13.81 -52.61
CA VAL A 12 3.69 -12.45 -52.08
C VAL A 12 5.17 -12.12 -52.10
N LYS A 13 5.53 -10.93 -52.61
CA LYS A 13 6.89 -10.42 -52.51
C LYS A 13 7.12 -9.87 -51.10
N LEU A 14 8.16 -10.34 -50.45
CA LEU A 14 8.44 -10.05 -49.05
C LEU A 14 9.57 -9.04 -48.90
N SER A 15 9.45 -8.12 -47.94
CA SER A 15 10.52 -7.20 -47.54
C SER A 15 10.88 -7.40 -46.07
N SER A 16 12.18 -7.36 -45.76
CA SER A 16 12.67 -7.36 -44.39
C SER A 16 13.07 -5.96 -43.89
N ALA A 17 12.82 -4.91 -44.68
CA ALA A 17 13.06 -3.53 -44.28
C ALA A 17 11.97 -3.05 -43.30
N VAL A 18 12.37 -2.35 -42.23
CA VAL A 18 11.48 -1.85 -41.16
C VAL A 18 10.93 -0.45 -41.43
N ASP A 19 11.42 0.20 -42.47
CA ASP A 19 11.11 1.55 -42.95
C ASP A 19 10.53 1.53 -44.38
N SER A 20 10.15 0.35 -44.88
CA SER A 20 9.58 0.19 -46.21
C SER A 20 8.23 0.91 -46.32
N THR A 21 8.17 1.92 -47.21
CA THR A 21 6.91 2.61 -47.58
C THR A 21 6.14 1.91 -48.70
N SER A 22 6.60 0.73 -49.14
CA SER A 22 5.98 0.00 -50.24
C SER A 22 4.68 -0.69 -49.82
N GLU A 23 3.57 -0.30 -50.43
CA GLU A 23 2.27 -0.98 -50.30
C GLU A 23 2.18 -2.28 -51.14
N SER A 24 3.18 -2.54 -51.98
CA SER A 24 3.24 -3.71 -52.88
C SER A 24 4.03 -4.92 -52.33
N LEU A 25 4.64 -4.79 -51.15
CA LEU A 25 5.49 -5.81 -50.53
C LEU A 25 5.01 -6.09 -49.10
N ALA A 26 4.87 -7.36 -48.70
CA ALA A 26 4.50 -7.70 -47.32
C ALA A 26 5.73 -7.77 -46.42
N ALA A 27 5.59 -7.33 -45.16
CA ALA A 27 6.65 -7.43 -44.17
C ALA A 27 6.92 -8.89 -43.78
N THR A 28 8.19 -9.29 -43.73
CA THR A 28 8.56 -10.60 -43.18
C THR A 28 8.38 -10.63 -41.66
N PRO A 29 8.24 -11.82 -41.04
CA PRO A 29 8.35 -11.96 -39.59
C PRO A 29 9.66 -11.37 -39.02
N LYS A 30 10.74 -11.32 -39.81
CA LYS A 30 12.00 -10.67 -39.45
C LYS A 30 11.86 -9.14 -39.38
N ALA A 31 11.20 -8.50 -40.35
CA ALA A 31 10.89 -7.07 -40.28
C ALA A 31 9.99 -6.76 -39.08
N VAL A 32 8.93 -7.55 -38.88
CA VAL A 32 8.01 -7.38 -37.74
C VAL A 32 8.74 -7.57 -36.42
N LYS A 33 9.59 -8.61 -36.29
CA LYS A 33 10.39 -8.85 -35.09
C LYS A 33 11.41 -7.74 -34.85
N THR A 34 12.07 -7.24 -35.90
CA THR A 34 13.05 -6.15 -35.77
C THR A 34 12.37 -4.84 -35.38
N ALA A 35 11.18 -4.56 -35.91
CA ALA A 35 10.37 -3.41 -35.51
C ALA A 35 9.85 -3.55 -34.07
N TYR A 36 9.39 -4.74 -33.67
CA TYR A 36 8.94 -5.04 -32.32
C TYR A 36 10.10 -4.95 -31.30
N ASP A 37 11.26 -5.54 -31.60
CA ASP A 37 12.46 -5.45 -30.75
C ASP A 37 12.99 -4.02 -30.63
N ASN A 38 12.81 -3.18 -31.66
CA ASN A 38 13.09 -1.75 -31.59
C ASN A 38 12.06 -1.04 -30.69
N ALA A 39 10.76 -1.33 -30.85
CA ALA A 39 9.70 -0.74 -30.03
C ALA A 39 9.85 -1.11 -28.55
N GLU A 40 10.15 -2.37 -28.22
CA GLU A 40 10.46 -2.83 -26.85
C GLU A 40 11.68 -2.14 -26.26
N LYS A 41 12.61 -1.64 -27.09
CA LYS A 41 13.82 -0.91 -26.66
C LYS A 41 13.62 0.60 -26.52
N ARG A 42 12.49 1.15 -26.95
CA ARG A 42 12.17 2.57 -26.78
C ARG A 42 11.48 2.81 -25.44
N LEU A 43 11.97 3.77 -24.67
CA LEU A 43 11.48 4.17 -23.34
C LEU A 43 11.51 3.03 -22.30
N GLN A 44 12.50 2.14 -22.40
CA GLN A 44 12.69 1.07 -21.41
C GLN A 44 12.93 1.63 -20.00
N LYS A 45 12.17 1.12 -19.02
CA LYS A 45 12.19 1.59 -17.62
C LYS A 45 13.57 1.52 -16.96
N ASP A 46 14.39 0.55 -17.35
CA ASP A 46 15.73 0.29 -16.83
C ASP A 46 16.82 1.06 -17.59
N GLN A 47 16.51 1.63 -18.76
CA GLN A 47 17.43 2.48 -19.52
C GLN A 47 17.35 3.97 -19.17
N ASN A 48 16.39 4.38 -18.33
CA ASN A 48 16.25 5.76 -17.81
C ASN A 48 16.36 6.86 -18.90
N GLY A 49 15.80 6.63 -20.09
CA GLY A 49 15.79 7.60 -21.19
C GLY A 49 17.12 7.70 -21.97
N ALA A 50 18.01 6.71 -21.88
CA ALA A 50 19.23 6.63 -22.68
C ALA A 50 18.96 6.55 -24.20
N ASP A 51 17.82 6.00 -24.58
CA ASP A 51 17.38 5.74 -25.95
C ASP A 51 16.70 6.94 -26.64
N ILE A 52 16.53 8.06 -25.91
CA ILE A 52 15.96 9.31 -26.42
C ILE A 52 17.01 10.05 -27.27
N PRO A 53 16.80 10.21 -28.60
CA PRO A 53 17.82 10.79 -29.49
C PRO A 53 18.06 12.28 -29.27
N ASP A 54 16.99 13.04 -29.03
CA ASP A 54 17.03 14.48 -28.73
C ASP A 54 16.34 14.74 -27.40
N LYS A 55 17.14 14.63 -26.33
CA LYS A 55 16.66 14.81 -24.95
C LYS A 55 16.18 16.23 -24.70
N GLY A 56 16.76 17.24 -25.36
CA GLY A 56 16.38 18.64 -25.17
C GLY A 56 15.00 18.96 -25.72
N ARG A 57 14.70 18.50 -26.95
CA ARG A 57 13.36 18.65 -27.53
C ARG A 57 12.30 17.83 -26.79
N PHE A 58 12.66 16.63 -26.32
CA PHE A 58 11.77 15.80 -25.52
C PHE A 58 11.34 16.51 -24.23
N LEU A 59 12.30 17.04 -23.46
CA LEU A 59 12.05 17.81 -22.23
C LEU A 59 11.14 19.02 -22.46
N ASN A 60 11.35 19.77 -23.55
CA ASN A 60 10.49 20.90 -23.93
C ASN A 60 9.04 20.48 -24.23
N ASN A 61 8.84 19.35 -24.90
CA ASN A 61 7.50 18.91 -25.29
C ASN A 61 6.66 18.39 -24.11
N ILE A 62 7.30 17.84 -23.07
CA ILE A 62 6.62 17.34 -21.86
C ILE A 62 6.57 18.37 -20.73
N ASN A 63 7.08 19.59 -20.94
CA ASN A 63 7.16 20.64 -19.93
C ASN A 63 7.95 20.24 -18.67
N VAL A 64 8.99 19.43 -18.82
CA VAL A 64 9.85 18.98 -17.72
C VAL A 64 11.26 19.52 -17.92
N TYR A 65 11.82 20.18 -16.90
CA TYR A 65 13.17 20.75 -16.91
C TYR A 65 14.24 19.68 -16.58
N SER A 66 15.44 19.78 -17.15
CA SER A 66 16.54 18.85 -16.85
C SER A 66 17.03 18.99 -15.41
N LYS A 67 17.66 17.95 -14.85
CA LYS A 67 18.31 18.06 -13.52
C LYS A 67 19.35 19.18 -13.48
N GLY A 68 20.02 19.50 -14.60
CA GLY A 68 20.93 20.64 -14.69
C GLY A 68 20.21 22.00 -14.64
N GLU A 69 19.01 22.11 -15.20
CA GLU A 69 18.16 23.31 -15.11
C GLU A 69 17.44 23.42 -13.76
N VAL A 70 17.08 22.28 -13.14
CA VAL A 70 16.55 22.21 -11.77
C VAL A 70 17.64 22.44 -10.72
N ASP A 71 18.87 21.99 -10.98
CA ASP A 71 20.04 22.25 -10.12
C ASP A 71 20.57 23.68 -10.34
N GLN A 72 20.41 24.26 -11.55
CA GLN A 72 20.52 25.71 -11.79
C GLN A 72 19.35 26.48 -11.15
N LYS A 73 18.21 25.84 -10.90
CA LYS A 73 17.11 26.32 -10.04
C LYS A 73 17.16 25.71 -8.64
N LYS A 74 18.28 25.90 -7.92
CA LYS A 74 18.23 26.13 -6.46
C LYS A 74 17.52 27.46 -6.10
N GLY A 75 16.52 27.87 -6.88
CA GLY A 75 15.81 29.14 -6.82
C GLY A 75 16.64 30.41 -7.05
N MET A 76 17.98 30.35 -7.04
CA MET A 76 18.84 31.51 -6.82
C MET A 76 19.98 31.65 -7.86
N ARG A 77 20.06 32.79 -8.56
CA ARG A 77 21.14 33.23 -9.48
C ARG A 77 22.33 33.79 -8.70
N TYR A 78 23.54 33.31 -8.99
CA TYR A 78 24.80 33.87 -8.47
C TYR A 78 25.29 35.06 -9.31
N VAL A 79 25.69 36.15 -8.64
CA VAL A 79 26.22 37.39 -9.22
C VAL A 79 27.36 37.91 -8.34
N VAL A 80 28.51 38.22 -8.93
CA VAL A 80 29.58 38.98 -8.25
C VAL A 80 29.36 40.46 -8.54
N VAL A 81 29.27 41.27 -7.49
CA VAL A 81 29.08 42.73 -7.61
C VAL A 81 30.38 43.42 -7.21
N ASN A 82 30.99 44.12 -8.15
CA ASN A 82 32.23 44.88 -7.95
C ASN A 82 31.97 46.21 -7.23
N ALA A 83 33.03 46.80 -6.68
CA ALA A 83 32.97 48.13 -6.07
C ALA A 83 32.55 49.18 -7.11
N PRO A 84 31.54 50.02 -6.84
CA PRO A 84 31.26 51.18 -7.68
C PRO A 84 32.41 52.21 -7.63
N ALA A 85 32.48 53.08 -8.63
CA ALA A 85 33.48 54.14 -8.67
C ALA A 85 33.31 55.10 -7.48
N GLY A 86 34.42 55.47 -6.82
CA GLY A 86 34.41 56.41 -5.68
C GLY A 86 34.24 55.78 -4.30
N VAL A 87 34.25 54.44 -4.20
CA VAL A 87 34.21 53.72 -2.92
C VAL A 87 35.49 53.95 -2.09
N GLN A 88 35.28 54.22 -0.80
CA GLN A 88 36.29 54.43 0.25
C GLN A 88 36.07 53.43 1.38
N GLU A 89 37.17 52.93 1.95
CA GLU A 89 37.14 52.14 3.18
C GLU A 89 36.65 53.00 4.37
N GLY A 90 35.91 52.39 5.30
CA GLY A 90 35.29 53.00 6.47
C GLY A 90 33.90 53.60 6.20
N LYS A 91 33.42 53.54 4.96
CA LYS A 91 32.11 54.05 4.52
C LYS A 91 31.22 52.93 4.01
N TYR A 92 29.91 53.14 4.07
CA TYR A 92 28.90 52.18 3.66
C TYR A 92 28.19 52.61 2.38
N TYR A 93 27.98 51.66 1.48
CA TYR A 93 27.46 51.88 0.13
C TYR A 93 26.23 51.01 -0.12
N PRO A 94 25.22 51.54 -0.82
CA PRO A 94 24.00 50.79 -1.10
C PRO A 94 24.26 49.69 -2.13
N LEU A 95 23.94 48.45 -1.76
CA LEU A 95 23.77 47.33 -2.66
C LEU A 95 22.26 47.12 -2.86
N VAL A 96 21.76 47.51 -4.03
CA VAL A 96 20.35 47.59 -4.34
C VAL A 96 19.88 46.29 -4.97
N ILE A 97 18.99 45.57 -4.29
CA ILE A 97 18.27 44.44 -4.86
C ILE A 97 16.96 44.96 -5.47
N LYS A 98 16.94 44.99 -6.80
CA LYS A 98 15.81 45.44 -7.60
C LYS A 98 14.88 44.30 -7.95
N ARG A 99 13.58 44.58 -7.96
CA ARG A 99 12.51 43.63 -8.25
C ARG A 99 11.40 44.26 -9.07
N ASN A 100 10.61 43.42 -9.73
CA ASN A 100 9.39 43.82 -10.42
C ASN A 100 8.19 43.69 -9.45
N ASP A 101 7.10 44.43 -9.66
CA ASP A 101 5.95 44.48 -8.75
C ASP A 101 5.28 43.12 -8.41
N SER A 102 5.57 42.07 -9.21
CA SER A 102 5.05 40.70 -9.06
C SER A 102 5.79 39.84 -8.02
N HIS A 103 7.04 40.17 -7.64
CA HIS A 103 7.87 39.37 -6.73
C HIS A 103 8.33 40.19 -5.53
N ARG A 104 7.48 40.32 -4.50
CA ARG A 104 7.69 41.29 -3.40
C ARG A 104 8.54 40.77 -2.24
N ALA A 105 8.45 39.49 -1.89
CA ALA A 105 9.28 38.84 -0.88
C ALA A 105 10.18 37.80 -1.55
N SER A 106 11.49 37.87 -1.30
CA SER A 106 12.43 36.99 -1.97
C SER A 106 13.62 36.63 -1.11
N ARG A 107 14.18 35.45 -1.37
CA ARG A 107 15.42 35.03 -0.73
C ARG A 107 16.61 35.79 -1.34
N VAL A 108 17.51 36.27 -0.48
CA VAL A 108 18.76 36.94 -0.84
C VAL A 108 19.87 36.40 0.05
N VAL A 109 20.98 36.01 -0.57
CA VAL A 109 22.23 35.71 0.14
C VAL A 109 23.30 36.68 -0.32
N ILE A 110 23.94 37.39 0.60
CA ILE A 110 25.08 38.26 0.32
C ILE A 110 26.22 37.78 1.18
N SER A 111 27.35 37.46 0.56
CA SER A 111 28.55 36.99 1.22
C SER A 111 29.76 37.79 0.75
N THR A 112 30.68 38.10 1.64
CA THR A 112 32.00 38.63 1.27
C THR A 112 32.95 37.47 0.97
N PRO A 113 33.80 37.54 -0.07
CA PRO A 113 34.75 36.48 -0.37
C PRO A 113 35.63 36.11 0.83
N SER A 114 35.95 34.81 0.95
CA SER A 114 36.96 34.35 1.90
C SER A 114 38.34 34.82 1.42
N ARG A 115 39.00 35.69 2.18
CA ARG A 115 40.34 36.22 1.90
C ARG A 115 41.33 35.71 2.94
N THR A 116 42.52 35.31 2.51
CA THR A 116 43.62 34.96 3.41
C THR A 116 44.24 36.23 4.03
N ALA A 117 44.66 36.15 5.30
CA ALA A 117 45.15 37.24 6.17
C ALA A 117 44.06 38.16 6.77
N ASN A 118 44.45 39.00 7.76
CA ASN A 118 43.64 39.88 8.64
C ASN A 118 42.84 40.98 7.91
N HIS A 119 42.26 40.66 6.75
CA HIS A 119 41.48 41.58 5.96
C HIS A 119 40.20 41.92 6.74
N ARG A 120 40.06 43.19 7.12
CA ARG A 120 39.04 43.70 8.04
C ARG A 120 37.59 43.40 7.65
N MET A 121 37.32 42.95 6.42
CA MET A 121 35.95 42.73 5.91
C MET A 121 35.78 41.38 5.22
N ASN A 122 36.45 40.34 5.73
CA ASN A 122 36.31 38.99 5.23
C ASN A 122 35.18 38.23 5.97
N ASN A 123 34.65 37.19 5.34
CA ASN A 123 33.79 36.18 5.96
C ASN A 123 32.52 36.70 6.67
N CYS A 124 31.86 37.71 6.08
CA CYS A 124 30.56 38.21 6.50
C CYS A 124 29.46 37.75 5.53
N GLU A 125 28.36 37.21 6.05
CA GLU A 125 27.23 36.72 5.27
C GLU A 125 25.89 37.14 5.88
N PHE A 126 24.94 37.50 5.02
CA PHE A 126 23.51 37.48 5.32
C PHE A 126 22.82 36.44 4.42
N ASN A 127 22.03 35.55 5.00
CA ASN A 127 21.23 34.54 4.30
C ASN A 127 19.79 34.58 4.80
N GLY A 128 18.90 35.20 4.03
CA GLY A 128 17.55 35.48 4.50
C GLY A 128 16.54 35.86 3.43
N PHE A 129 15.35 36.20 3.88
CA PHE A 129 14.26 36.76 3.08
C PHE A 129 14.16 38.26 3.31
N VAL A 130 13.91 39.00 2.24
CA VAL A 130 13.66 40.45 2.26
C VAL A 130 12.41 40.76 1.46
N CYS A 131 11.61 41.72 1.94
CA CYS A 131 10.41 42.20 1.29
C CYS A 131 10.27 43.71 1.50
N ALA A 132 10.33 44.50 0.44
CA ALA A 132 9.98 45.92 0.50
C ALA A 132 8.51 46.10 0.12
N GLY A 133 7.74 46.77 0.98
CA GLY A 133 6.29 46.85 0.86
C GLY A 133 5.79 47.71 -0.31
N GLY A 134 6.53 48.74 -0.72
CA GLY A 134 5.99 49.77 -1.63
C GLY A 134 4.70 50.38 -1.05
N TRP A 135 3.76 50.76 -1.91
CA TRP A 135 2.40 51.23 -1.53
C TRP A 135 1.44 50.14 -1.02
N THR A 136 1.89 48.90 -0.79
CA THR A 136 0.99 47.81 -0.40
C THR A 136 0.81 47.71 1.11
N ASP A 137 -0.35 47.20 1.52
CA ASP A 137 -0.66 46.90 2.92
C ASP A 137 0.23 45.80 3.55
N ARG A 138 1.12 45.15 2.79
CA ARG A 138 1.97 44.05 3.26
C ARG A 138 3.12 44.51 4.18
N GLY A 139 3.48 45.79 4.15
CA GLY A 139 4.63 46.33 4.90
C GLY A 139 5.99 45.83 4.40
N SER A 140 7.06 46.41 4.97
CA SER A 140 8.45 46.04 4.66
C SER A 140 9.02 45.15 5.77
N TYR A 141 9.65 44.02 5.42
CA TYR A 141 10.24 43.10 6.39
C TYR A 141 11.51 42.41 5.90
N ALA A 142 12.32 41.93 6.84
CA ALA A 142 13.42 41.01 6.55
C ALA A 142 13.64 40.04 7.71
N CYS A 143 14.02 38.81 7.39
CA CYS A 143 14.44 37.82 8.38
C CYS A 143 15.51 36.87 7.80
N GLY A 144 16.44 36.39 8.62
CA GLY A 144 17.51 35.54 8.14
C GLY A 144 18.66 35.36 9.11
N MET A 145 19.60 34.51 8.73
CA MET A 145 20.83 34.29 9.48
C MET A 145 21.89 35.31 9.05
N PHE A 146 22.55 35.91 10.03
CA PHE A 146 23.70 36.79 9.83
C PHE A 146 24.93 36.21 10.52
N TRP A 147 26.08 36.28 9.85
CA TRP A 147 27.35 35.80 10.36
C TRP A 147 28.48 36.76 9.97
N ALA A 148 29.41 36.98 10.90
CA ALA A 148 30.72 37.60 10.71
C ALA A 148 31.72 36.89 11.63
N TYR A 149 32.99 36.80 11.22
CA TYR A 149 34.03 36.16 12.04
C TYR A 149 34.30 36.96 13.33
N SER A 150 34.27 38.30 13.24
CA SER A 150 34.36 39.21 14.39
C SER A 150 33.47 40.45 14.21
N SER A 151 33.23 41.19 15.29
CA SER A 151 32.50 42.48 15.22
C SER A 151 33.22 43.54 14.39
N SER A 152 34.56 43.46 14.30
CA SER A 152 35.39 44.30 13.42
C SER A 152 35.25 43.97 11.94
N GLU A 153 34.70 42.80 11.58
CA GLU A 153 34.50 42.33 10.21
C GLU A 153 33.05 42.38 9.73
N ARG A 154 32.23 43.20 10.39
CA ARG A 154 30.86 43.47 9.96
C ARG A 154 30.84 44.27 8.65
N ALA A 155 30.90 43.56 7.53
CA ALA A 155 30.85 44.12 6.18
C ALA A 155 29.43 44.52 5.74
N ILE A 156 28.40 43.81 6.20
CA ILE A 156 27.00 44.17 5.95
C ILE A 156 26.49 44.91 7.18
N HIS A 157 26.15 46.19 7.03
CA HIS A 157 25.77 47.08 8.13
C HIS A 157 24.30 46.92 8.52
N SER A 158 23.41 47.11 7.55
CA SER A 158 21.97 47.17 7.75
C SER A 158 21.21 46.90 6.46
N ILE A 159 19.91 46.63 6.60
CA ILE A 159 18.95 46.61 5.49
C ILE A 159 18.01 47.81 5.65
N LEU A 160 18.00 48.69 4.66
CA LEU A 160 17.09 49.83 4.59
C LEU A 160 16.10 49.66 3.45
N MET A 161 14.87 50.12 3.65
CA MET A 161 13.81 50.13 2.66
C MET A 161 13.03 51.43 2.71
N SER A 162 12.43 51.87 1.60
CA SER A 162 11.65 53.10 1.53
C SER A 162 10.50 53.12 2.55
N ASN A 163 10.21 54.29 3.11
CA ASN A 163 9.01 54.55 3.91
C ASN A 163 7.91 55.31 3.14
N LYS A 164 8.11 55.58 1.84
CA LYS A 164 7.21 56.36 0.97
C LYS A 164 6.43 55.53 -0.04
N GLY A 165 6.70 54.22 -0.10
CA GLY A 165 6.03 53.30 -1.01
C GLY A 165 6.39 53.47 -2.49
N ASP A 166 7.27 54.42 -2.80
CA ASP A 166 7.77 54.81 -4.11
C ASP A 166 8.71 53.80 -4.77
N THR A 167 9.25 52.86 -4.01
CA THR A 167 10.05 51.76 -4.52
C THR A 167 9.77 50.45 -3.79
N VAL A 168 10.01 49.36 -4.50
CA VAL A 168 10.04 47.99 -3.95
C VAL A 168 11.47 47.47 -3.84
N ASP A 169 12.49 48.33 -3.87
CA ASP A 169 13.88 47.91 -3.73
C ASP A 169 14.24 47.58 -2.27
N SER A 170 15.04 46.52 -2.08
CA SER A 170 15.69 46.23 -0.79
C SER A 170 17.15 46.61 -0.85
N VAL A 171 17.60 47.49 0.05
CA VAL A 171 18.95 48.05 0.00
C VAL A 171 19.76 47.57 1.19
N PHE A 172 20.84 46.84 0.89
CA PHE A 172 21.83 46.42 1.88
C PHE A 172 22.96 47.44 1.91
N TYR A 173 23.39 47.86 3.08
CA TYR A 173 24.56 48.74 3.18
C TYR A 173 25.82 47.92 3.39
N ILE A 174 26.71 47.99 2.42
CA ILE A 174 27.95 47.22 2.34
C ILE A 174 29.13 48.15 2.58
N GLU A 175 30.06 47.72 3.43
CA GLU A 175 31.29 48.44 3.70
C GLU A 175 32.20 48.47 2.47
N GLY A 176 32.82 49.61 2.17
CA GLY A 176 33.55 49.82 0.91
C GLY A 176 34.69 48.82 0.64
N GLY A 177 35.45 48.45 1.67
CA GLY A 177 36.52 47.46 1.60
C GLY A 177 36.04 46.00 1.41
N ALA A 178 34.74 45.74 1.58
CA ALA A 178 34.17 44.40 1.42
C ALA A 178 33.95 43.98 -0.04
N PHE A 179 33.90 44.94 -0.98
CA PHE A 179 33.72 44.63 -2.40
C PHE A 179 34.97 43.96 -3.01
N PRO A 180 34.81 43.10 -4.04
CA PRO A 180 33.54 42.62 -4.58
C PRO A 180 32.79 41.71 -3.60
N VAL A 181 31.46 41.72 -3.65
CA VAL A 181 30.59 40.84 -2.86
C VAL A 181 29.92 39.80 -3.75
N GLU A 182 29.68 38.63 -3.18
CA GLU A 182 29.00 37.51 -3.80
C GLU A 182 27.52 37.54 -3.44
N VAL A 183 26.64 37.57 -4.44
CA VAL A 183 25.21 37.71 -4.24
C VAL A 183 24.46 36.57 -4.91
N PHE A 184 23.67 35.83 -4.14
CA PHE A 184 22.71 34.86 -4.67
C PHE A 184 21.30 35.46 -4.58
N LEU A 185 20.56 35.47 -5.68
CA LEU A 185 19.28 36.16 -5.84
C LEU A 185 18.21 35.25 -6.40
N GLU A 186 16.99 35.29 -5.87
CA GLU A 186 15.87 34.54 -6.43
C GLU A 186 15.57 34.90 -7.91
N GLU A 187 15.03 33.96 -8.69
CA GLU A 187 14.67 34.16 -10.10
C GLU A 187 13.78 35.41 -10.30
N GLY A 188 14.17 36.31 -11.20
CA GLY A 188 13.45 37.56 -11.48
C GLY A 188 13.94 38.79 -10.70
N LEU A 189 14.92 38.66 -9.81
CA LEU A 189 15.61 39.78 -9.17
C LEU A 189 16.84 40.25 -9.98
N SER A 190 17.23 41.50 -9.78
CA SER A 190 18.53 42.03 -10.21
C SER A 190 19.23 42.77 -9.07
N VAL A 191 20.55 42.91 -9.17
CA VAL A 191 21.35 43.63 -8.17
C VAL A 191 22.21 44.70 -8.85
N THR A 192 22.39 45.83 -8.17
CA THR A 192 23.29 46.90 -8.62
C THR A 192 23.90 47.61 -7.41
N ALA A 193 25.18 47.96 -7.48
CA ALA A 193 25.81 48.92 -6.59
C ALA A 193 25.95 50.25 -7.36
N PRO A 194 25.19 51.30 -7.05
CA PRO A 194 25.25 52.58 -7.76
C PRO A 194 26.50 53.37 -7.37
N ALA A 195 26.98 54.23 -8.26
CA ALA A 195 28.19 55.07 -8.07
C ALA A 195 27.89 56.48 -7.52
N SER A 196 26.66 56.69 -7.04
CA SER A 196 26.17 57.95 -6.46
C SER A 196 24.99 57.62 -5.55
N ASP A 197 24.44 58.63 -4.85
CA ASP A 197 23.20 58.49 -4.09
C ASP A 197 22.12 57.81 -4.97
N TYR A 198 21.48 56.78 -4.45
CA TYR A 198 20.42 56.06 -5.16
C TYR A 198 19.09 56.70 -4.80
N VAL A 199 18.57 57.51 -5.74
CA VAL A 199 17.33 58.27 -5.58
C VAL A 199 16.22 57.57 -6.36
N VAL A 200 15.14 57.23 -5.66
CA VAL A 200 13.89 56.77 -6.28
C VAL A 200 12.75 57.61 -5.71
N ALA A 201 12.23 58.52 -6.52
CA ALA A 201 11.22 59.51 -6.14
C ALA A 201 11.57 60.29 -4.85
N GLU A 202 10.91 60.01 -3.72
CA GLU A 202 11.12 60.71 -2.44
C GLU A 202 12.19 60.03 -1.56
N THR A 203 12.50 58.76 -1.80
CA THR A 203 13.52 58.02 -1.06
C THR A 203 14.91 58.20 -1.67
N THR A 204 15.87 58.54 -0.83
CA THR A 204 17.29 58.62 -1.18
C THR A 204 18.11 57.72 -0.28
N TYR A 205 18.81 56.74 -0.88
CA TYR A 205 19.81 55.93 -0.18
C TYR A 205 21.18 56.55 -0.41
N LYS A 206 21.81 57.00 0.68
CA LYS A 206 23.09 57.71 0.66
C LYS A 206 24.25 56.86 0.17
N PHE A 207 25.04 57.37 -0.76
CA PHE A 207 26.30 56.78 -1.20
C PHE A 207 27.45 57.25 -0.31
N GLY A 208 28.24 56.30 0.22
CA GLY A 208 29.37 56.59 1.11
C GLY A 208 28.97 57.09 2.49
N ALA A 209 27.90 56.54 3.08
CA ALA A 209 27.39 56.91 4.38
C ALA A 209 28.30 56.48 5.54
N THR A 210 28.30 57.23 6.63
CA THR A 210 28.88 56.82 7.92
C THR A 210 27.84 56.10 8.77
N ASP A 211 26.63 56.66 8.83
CA ASP A 211 25.43 56.04 9.37
C ASP A 211 24.34 55.99 8.28
N PRO A 212 24.20 54.84 7.60
CA PRO A 212 23.23 54.66 6.54
C PRO A 212 21.80 55.08 6.87
N TYR A 213 21.34 54.90 8.11
CA TYR A 213 19.94 55.16 8.45
C TYR A 213 19.66 56.65 8.62
N SER A 214 20.51 57.37 9.34
CA SER A 214 20.32 58.80 9.59
C SER A 214 20.70 59.69 8.40
N GLU A 215 21.60 59.23 7.53
CA GLU A 215 22.03 59.99 6.34
C GLU A 215 21.17 59.73 5.09
N SER A 216 20.33 58.70 5.09
CA SER A 216 19.37 58.42 4.02
C SER A 216 18.05 59.16 4.25
N VAL A 217 17.38 59.55 3.17
CA VAL A 217 16.10 60.28 3.24
C VAL A 217 14.94 59.31 2.98
N ALA A 218 13.92 59.38 3.83
CA ALA A 218 12.66 58.65 3.68
C ALA A 218 12.82 57.12 3.64
N VAL A 219 13.62 56.57 4.56
CA VAL A 219 13.86 55.13 4.74
C VAL A 219 13.43 54.64 6.12
N ASN A 220 13.17 53.34 6.23
CA ASN A 220 13.06 52.60 7.48
C ASN A 220 14.27 51.67 7.66
N LEU A 221 14.77 51.59 8.88
CA LEU A 221 15.73 50.56 9.29
C LEU A 221 14.98 49.24 9.50
N ILE A 222 15.23 48.27 8.63
CA ILE A 222 14.55 46.96 8.70
C ILE A 222 15.33 46.00 9.58
N LEU A 223 16.64 45.87 9.35
CA LEU A 223 17.56 45.10 10.18
C LEU A 223 18.86 45.88 10.41
N ASP A 224 19.41 45.79 11.62
CA ASP A 224 20.72 46.33 12.03
C ASP A 224 21.57 45.20 12.60
N PHE A 225 22.70 44.91 11.95
CA PHE A 225 23.54 43.77 12.29
C PHE A 225 24.58 44.06 13.39
N LYS A 226 24.42 45.14 14.17
CA LYS A 226 25.38 45.52 15.23
C LYS A 226 25.50 44.50 16.37
N GLN A 227 24.51 43.62 16.56
CA GLN A 227 24.48 42.65 17.66
C GLN A 227 25.31 41.38 17.36
N GLY A 228 25.97 41.30 16.20
CA GLY A 228 26.79 40.15 15.83
C GLY A 228 25.99 38.98 15.29
N ASN A 229 26.51 37.76 15.42
CA ASN A 229 26.01 36.57 14.74
C ASN A 229 24.65 36.11 15.28
N GLY A 230 23.74 35.67 14.42
CA GLY A 230 22.47 35.10 14.86
C GLY A 230 21.34 35.20 13.84
N PHE A 231 20.15 34.78 14.26
CA PHE A 231 18.93 34.96 13.49
C PHE A 231 18.34 36.34 13.76
N TYR A 232 18.17 37.12 12.71
CA TYR A 232 17.54 38.44 12.73
C TYR A 232 16.15 38.37 12.12
N SER A 233 15.19 39.10 12.69
CA SER A 233 13.84 39.26 12.15
C SER A 233 13.31 40.65 12.50
N SER A 234 12.80 41.37 11.50
CA SER A 234 12.22 42.71 11.70
C SER A 234 10.83 42.67 12.33
N TYR A 235 10.22 41.48 12.45
CA TYR A 235 8.96 41.23 13.14
C TYR A 235 9.14 40.16 14.23
N PRO A 236 8.26 40.10 15.25
CA PRO A 236 8.27 39.03 16.23
C PRO A 236 8.19 37.65 15.56
N VAL A 237 8.96 36.68 16.06
CA VAL A 237 8.81 35.28 15.65
C VAL A 237 7.52 34.74 16.25
N LEU A 238 6.44 34.80 15.48
CA LEU A 238 5.12 34.31 15.85
C LEU A 238 4.95 32.89 15.31
N SER A 239 4.98 31.89 16.19
CA SER A 239 4.56 30.53 15.83
C SER A 239 3.02 30.47 15.85
N LYS A 240 2.43 30.03 14.74
CA LYS A 240 0.97 29.86 14.59
C LYS A 240 0.40 28.70 15.43
N SER A 241 1.30 27.89 15.96
CA SER A 241 1.04 26.82 16.90
C SER A 241 1.75 27.15 18.21
N ASP A 242 1.15 26.75 19.32
CA ASP A 242 1.89 26.52 20.56
C ASP A 242 3.23 25.83 20.25
N ILE A 243 4.34 26.31 20.83
CA ILE A 243 5.59 25.52 20.91
C ILE A 243 5.42 24.39 21.97
N SER A 244 4.22 24.28 22.55
CA SER A 244 3.87 23.33 23.60
C SER A 244 4.07 21.90 23.08
N GLY A 245 4.90 21.16 23.82
CA GLY A 245 5.38 19.82 23.45
C GLY A 245 6.91 19.73 23.34
N ASN A 246 7.61 20.85 23.08
CA ASN A 246 9.07 20.87 23.00
C ASN A 246 9.70 21.85 23.99
N LYS A 247 10.78 21.42 24.64
CA LYS A 247 11.57 22.26 25.55
C LYS A 247 12.35 23.28 24.74
N VAL A 248 12.23 24.56 25.09
CA VAL A 248 13.15 25.59 24.62
C VAL A 248 14.37 25.57 25.54
N TYR A 249 15.49 25.09 25.03
CA TYR A 249 16.77 25.15 25.73
C TYR A 249 17.52 26.41 25.29
N ALA A 250 17.88 27.24 26.26
CA ALA A 250 18.87 28.31 26.07
C ALA A 250 20.14 27.89 26.82
N ASN A 251 21.30 27.98 26.18
CA ASN A 251 22.59 27.67 26.82
C ASN A 251 23.05 28.79 27.78
N ASP A 252 22.43 29.96 27.68
CA ASP A 252 22.78 31.16 28.44
C ASP A 252 21.48 31.84 28.94
N GLU A 253 21.33 33.16 28.77
CA GLU A 253 20.23 33.93 29.34
C GLU A 253 18.99 34.06 28.44
N VAL A 254 17.80 34.08 29.07
CA VAL A 254 16.54 34.52 28.46
C VAL A 254 16.24 35.96 28.90
N ILE A 255 16.53 36.94 28.04
CA ILE A 255 16.27 38.36 28.31
C ILE A 255 14.87 38.74 27.81
N VAL A 256 14.02 39.21 28.72
CA VAL A 256 12.68 39.73 28.38
C VAL A 256 12.61 41.23 28.65
N ARG A 257 12.28 42.01 27.61
CA ARG A 257 12.16 43.48 27.69
C ARG A 257 10.75 43.99 27.97
N SER A 258 9.77 43.09 27.98
CA SER A 258 8.40 43.40 28.41
C SER A 258 8.36 43.52 29.93
N GLN A 259 7.56 44.46 30.43
CA GLN A 259 7.33 44.57 31.87
C GLN A 259 6.70 43.29 32.43
N ASN A 260 5.75 42.68 31.72
CA ASN A 260 5.28 41.33 32.02
C ASN A 260 6.25 40.34 31.36
N ALA A 261 7.28 39.93 32.10
CA ALA A 261 8.45 39.25 31.56
C ALA A 261 8.16 37.76 31.26
N LEU A 262 7.75 36.99 32.26
CA LEU A 262 7.50 35.56 32.12
C LEU A 262 6.12 35.19 32.68
N ARG A 263 5.33 34.43 31.92
CA ARG A 263 4.03 33.92 32.36
C ARG A 263 4.03 32.40 32.37
N MET A 264 3.59 31.82 33.49
CA MET A 264 3.35 30.39 33.68
C MET A 264 1.84 30.16 33.72
N ILE A 265 1.31 29.31 32.83
CA ILE A 265 -0.13 29.02 32.76
C ILE A 265 -0.36 27.55 33.08
N ALA A 266 -1.26 27.27 34.02
CA ALA A 266 -1.74 25.93 34.33
C ALA A 266 -3.15 25.98 34.91
N GLY A 267 -4.06 25.12 34.41
CA GLY A 267 -5.47 25.12 34.80
C GLY A 267 -6.12 26.47 34.50
N ASP A 268 -6.81 27.04 35.50
CA ASP A 268 -7.60 28.29 35.37
C ASP A 268 -6.81 29.58 35.66
N TYR A 269 -5.49 29.51 35.92
CA TYR A 269 -4.71 30.69 36.32
C TYR A 269 -3.42 30.89 35.50
N GLY A 270 -3.02 32.15 35.38
CA GLY A 270 -1.67 32.55 34.96
C GLY A 270 -0.89 33.16 36.14
N VAL A 271 0.38 32.79 36.27
CA VAL A 271 1.34 33.39 37.22
C VAL A 271 2.36 34.20 36.42
N ILE A 272 2.58 35.46 36.80
CA ILE A 272 3.36 36.42 36.02
C ILE A 272 4.53 36.92 36.85
N TRP A 273 5.76 36.77 36.34
CA TRP A 273 6.91 37.55 36.76
C TRP A 273 6.90 38.89 36.04
N ARG A 274 6.72 39.98 36.79
CA ARG A 274 6.62 41.33 36.25
C ARG A 274 7.71 42.24 36.83
N ASN A 275 8.42 42.96 35.98
CA ASN A 275 9.28 44.07 36.39
C ASN A 275 8.70 45.37 35.80
N ASP A 276 8.18 46.26 36.64
CA ASP A 276 7.59 47.53 36.20
C ASP A 276 8.58 48.69 36.10
N GLY A 277 9.87 48.41 36.34
CA GLY A 277 10.96 49.39 36.40
C GLY A 277 11.31 49.81 37.83
N ALA A 278 10.37 49.77 38.77
CA ALA A 278 10.59 50.12 40.18
C ALA A 278 10.63 48.89 41.08
N ASN A 279 9.78 47.90 40.81
CA ASN A 279 9.68 46.67 41.59
C ASN A 279 9.54 45.45 40.66
N THR A 280 10.00 44.30 41.17
CA THR A 280 9.81 42.99 40.57
C THR A 280 8.77 42.21 41.37
N TYR A 281 7.75 41.69 40.72
CA TYR A 281 6.61 41.03 41.34
C TYR A 281 6.42 39.61 40.83
N LEU A 282 5.85 38.77 41.68
CA LEU A 282 5.09 37.59 41.29
C LEU A 282 3.59 37.91 41.41
N LEU A 283 2.87 37.90 40.31
CA LEU A 283 1.45 38.26 40.21
C LEU A 283 0.62 37.09 39.72
N MET A 284 -0.70 37.12 39.93
CA MET A 284 -1.63 36.07 39.48
C MET A 284 -2.80 36.69 38.72
N THR A 285 -3.36 35.97 37.75
CA THR A 285 -4.59 36.36 37.04
C THR A 285 -5.84 36.02 37.84
N ASP A 286 -6.99 36.54 37.41
CA ASP A 286 -8.28 36.00 37.85
C ASP A 286 -8.50 34.58 37.30
N LYS A 287 -9.40 33.84 37.95
CA LYS A 287 -9.76 32.48 37.56
C LYS A 287 -10.44 32.49 36.19
N GLY A 288 -9.94 31.70 35.24
CA GLY A 288 -10.44 31.62 33.87
C GLY A 288 -9.92 32.73 32.96
N ASP A 289 -9.01 33.60 33.45
CA ASP A 289 -8.36 34.66 32.69
C ASP A 289 -6.84 34.44 32.60
N GLN A 290 -6.42 33.21 32.26
CA GLN A 290 -5.02 32.80 32.29
C GLN A 290 -4.07 33.68 31.45
N TYR A 291 -4.60 34.32 30.42
CA TYR A 291 -3.86 35.16 29.48
C TYR A 291 -4.01 36.66 29.74
N GLY A 292 -4.96 37.09 30.59
CA GLY A 292 -5.25 38.50 30.84
C GLY A 292 -4.39 39.15 31.92
N GLY A 293 -4.96 40.19 32.55
CA GLY A 293 -4.28 41.03 33.54
C GLY A 293 -4.00 40.31 34.86
N TRP A 294 -3.35 40.98 35.81
CA TRP A 294 -3.20 40.47 37.17
C TRP A 294 -4.30 40.98 38.09
N ASN A 295 -4.68 40.17 39.06
CA ASN A 295 -5.69 40.47 40.06
C ASN A 295 -5.10 41.28 41.25
N GLY A 296 -5.85 41.37 42.36
CA GLY A 296 -5.44 42.11 43.56
C GLY A 296 -4.35 41.45 44.41
N LEU A 297 -3.99 40.19 44.17
CA LEU A 297 -3.01 39.48 45.00
C LEU A 297 -1.59 39.99 44.76
N ARG A 298 -0.84 40.17 45.86
CA ARG A 298 0.60 40.53 45.83
C ARG A 298 1.41 39.55 46.69
N PRO A 299 1.55 38.28 46.26
CA PRO A 299 2.24 37.25 47.05
C PRO A 299 3.72 37.57 47.30
N PHE A 300 4.38 38.22 46.34
CA PHE A 300 5.79 38.55 46.42
C PHE A 300 6.09 39.79 45.57
N ALA A 301 6.79 40.75 46.17
CA ALA A 301 7.34 41.93 45.51
C ALA A 301 8.76 42.19 46.02
N VAL A 302 9.63 42.67 45.15
CA VAL A 302 10.98 43.14 45.47
C VAL A 302 11.13 44.55 44.96
N ASN A 303 11.53 45.49 45.81
CA ASN A 303 11.92 46.80 45.34
C ASN A 303 13.27 46.71 44.61
N ASN A 304 13.31 47.09 43.34
CA ASN A 304 14.50 46.92 42.50
C ASN A 304 15.69 47.79 42.97
N ALA A 305 15.43 48.89 43.69
CA ALA A 305 16.47 49.78 44.19
C ALA A 305 17.03 49.34 45.55
N THR A 306 16.18 48.83 46.46
CA THR A 306 16.60 48.48 47.84
C THR A 306 16.81 46.99 48.07
N GLY A 307 16.26 46.13 47.21
CA GLY A 307 16.22 44.69 47.42
C GLY A 307 15.22 44.25 48.50
N GLU A 308 14.41 45.16 49.05
CA GLU A 308 13.41 44.84 50.07
C GLU A 308 12.35 43.89 49.50
N VAL A 309 12.13 42.77 50.20
CA VAL A 309 11.11 41.78 49.85
C VAL A 309 9.85 42.04 50.65
N THR A 310 8.73 42.26 49.97
CA THR A 310 7.40 42.41 50.58
C THR A 310 6.52 41.20 50.23
N ILE A 311 5.92 40.58 51.25
CA ILE A 311 4.92 39.51 51.12
C ILE A 311 3.59 40.06 51.68
N ASN A 312 2.66 40.43 50.79
CA ASN A 312 1.39 41.08 51.16
C ASN A 312 0.21 40.10 51.23
N THR A 313 0.50 38.80 51.24
CA THR A 313 -0.47 37.72 51.50
C THR A 313 0.03 36.86 52.66
N PRO A 314 -0.82 36.11 53.37
CA PRO A 314 -0.37 35.26 54.48
C PRO A 314 0.78 34.31 54.09
N LEU A 315 1.90 34.38 54.82
CA LEU A 315 3.02 33.45 54.67
C LEU A 315 2.82 32.24 55.59
N ASN A 316 2.36 31.12 55.04
CA ASN A 316 2.30 29.85 55.76
C ASN A 316 3.66 29.13 55.65
N SER A 317 4.51 29.24 56.68
CA SER A 317 5.78 28.50 56.78
C SER A 317 5.63 27.32 57.76
N PRO A 318 5.27 26.10 57.30
CA PRO A 318 5.11 24.93 58.16
C PRO A 318 6.40 24.47 58.85
N LYS A 319 7.56 25.01 58.46
CA LYS A 319 8.86 24.81 59.14
C LYS A 319 9.31 26.03 59.96
N GLY A 320 8.45 27.03 60.15
CA GLY A 320 8.73 28.28 60.85
C GLY A 320 9.46 29.30 59.99
N VAL A 321 9.37 30.59 60.35
CA VAL A 321 10.22 31.65 59.80
C VAL A 321 11.43 31.75 60.72
N LYS A 322 12.63 31.36 60.24
CA LYS A 322 13.88 31.59 60.98
C LYS A 322 14.29 33.06 60.84
N GLY A 323 13.70 33.90 61.67
CA GLY A 323 14.03 35.31 61.87
C GLY A 323 13.96 35.64 63.36
N ASN A 324 14.85 36.51 63.80
CA ASN A 324 15.18 36.83 65.18
C ASN A 324 13.96 37.20 66.08
N SER A 325 13.49 36.26 66.90
CA SER A 325 12.87 36.56 68.21
C SER A 325 13.89 36.56 69.36
N ASP A 326 15.15 36.17 69.10
CA ASP A 326 16.24 36.01 70.07
C ASP A 326 16.77 37.33 70.66
N THR A 327 16.44 38.50 70.09
CA THR A 327 16.81 39.83 70.63
C THR A 327 15.61 40.62 71.14
N ALA A 328 14.43 40.01 71.24
CA ALA A 328 13.26 40.69 71.80
C ALA A 328 13.38 40.77 73.33
N THR A 329 13.90 41.88 73.86
CA THR A 329 14.07 42.12 75.31
C THR A 329 12.80 42.60 76.02
N LYS A 330 11.77 43.00 75.26
CA LYS A 330 10.43 43.32 75.80
C LYS A 330 9.34 43.17 74.75
N LEU A 331 8.10 42.96 75.20
CA LEU A 331 6.90 43.10 74.39
C LEU A 331 6.65 44.58 74.07
N GLN A 332 6.32 44.91 72.81
CA GLN A 332 6.03 46.29 72.38
C GLN A 332 4.84 46.93 73.14
N THR A 333 3.95 46.11 73.70
CA THR A 333 2.87 46.55 74.57
C THR A 333 2.74 45.57 75.74
N ALA A 334 2.96 46.05 76.96
CA ALA A 334 2.80 45.27 78.17
C ALA A 334 1.43 44.59 78.22
N ARG A 335 1.41 43.29 78.52
CA ARG A 335 0.17 42.51 78.71
C ARG A 335 -0.09 42.40 80.20
N LYS A 336 -1.36 42.28 80.62
CA LYS A 336 -1.69 41.98 82.03
C LYS A 336 -1.82 40.47 82.18
N ILE A 337 -1.06 39.85 83.08
CA ILE A 337 -1.25 38.47 83.52
C ILE A 337 -1.95 38.54 84.87
N SER A 338 -3.22 38.13 84.92
CA SER A 338 -4.01 38.12 86.16
C SER A 338 -4.04 39.48 86.88
N GLY A 339 -4.17 40.56 86.11
CA GLY A 339 -4.18 41.94 86.61
C GLY A 339 -2.79 42.58 86.76
N VAL A 340 -1.71 41.80 86.74
CA VAL A 340 -0.32 42.28 86.91
C VAL A 340 0.32 42.56 85.54
N PRO A 341 0.84 43.78 85.26
CA PRO A 341 1.53 44.09 84.00
C PRO A 341 2.81 43.26 83.82
N PHE A 342 3.02 42.75 82.61
CA PHE A 342 4.19 41.98 82.19
C PHE A 342 4.57 42.33 80.75
N ASP A 343 5.80 42.77 80.54
CA ASP A 343 6.38 43.03 79.23
C ASP A 343 7.66 42.23 78.99
N GLY A 344 8.03 41.32 79.89
CA GLY A 344 9.23 40.48 79.79
C GLY A 344 10.51 41.12 80.30
N SER A 345 10.48 42.36 80.81
CA SER A 345 11.68 43.05 81.31
C SER A 345 12.08 42.69 82.75
N THR A 346 11.17 42.16 83.57
CA THR A 346 11.41 41.68 84.95
C THR A 346 10.49 40.50 85.32
N ASP A 347 10.86 39.71 86.33
CA ASP A 347 10.01 38.66 86.91
C ASP A 347 8.73 39.23 87.53
N ILE A 348 7.67 38.41 87.63
CA ILE A 348 6.40 38.74 88.30
C ILE A 348 6.00 37.65 89.34
N THR A 349 5.29 38.05 90.39
CA THR A 349 4.76 37.13 91.43
C THR A 349 3.23 37.12 91.45
N LEU A 350 2.62 35.93 91.36
CA LEU A 350 1.17 35.74 91.41
C LEU A 350 0.71 35.00 92.68
N THR A 351 -0.38 35.44 93.31
CA THR A 351 -1.00 34.80 94.49
C THR A 351 -2.31 34.10 94.11
N ALA A 352 -2.83 33.23 94.99
CA ALA A 352 -4.14 32.57 94.77
C ALA A 352 -5.29 33.58 94.57
N ALA A 353 -5.19 34.77 95.15
CA ALA A 353 -6.12 35.87 94.96
C ALA A 353 -6.05 36.46 93.53
N HIS A 354 -4.86 36.52 92.91
CA HIS A 354 -4.71 37.01 91.53
C HIS A 354 -5.41 36.12 90.50
N VAL A 355 -5.71 34.86 90.84
CA VAL A 355 -6.28 33.85 89.93
C VAL A 355 -7.59 33.22 90.44
N ALA A 356 -8.16 33.73 91.54
CA ALA A 356 -9.37 33.19 92.17
C ALA A 356 -9.31 31.65 92.42
N ALA A 357 -8.19 31.15 92.95
CA ALA A 357 -7.94 29.72 93.16
C ALA A 357 -8.01 29.29 94.65
N PHE A 358 -8.27 28.00 94.90
CA PHE A 358 -8.34 27.38 96.24
C PHE A 358 -6.97 27.25 96.93
N ALA A 359 -6.97 27.26 98.27
CA ALA A 359 -5.76 27.13 99.10
C ALA A 359 -5.11 25.73 99.00
N ARG A 360 -3.76 25.67 99.06
CA ARG A 360 -2.95 24.46 98.80
C ARG A 360 -3.01 23.36 99.89
N ARG A 361 -3.75 23.55 100.99
CA ARG A 361 -3.80 22.67 102.18
C ARG A 361 -5.21 22.64 102.78
N ALA A 362 -5.43 21.77 103.78
CA ALA A 362 -6.72 21.63 104.46
C ALA A 362 -7.19 22.95 105.10
N THR A 363 -8.44 23.31 104.84
CA THR A 363 -9.14 24.49 105.37
C THR A 363 -9.58 24.28 106.82
N GLY A 364 -9.93 23.05 107.22
CA GLY A 364 -10.32 22.70 108.59
C GLY A 364 -10.62 21.22 108.77
N SER A 365 -10.96 20.82 110.00
CA SER A 365 -11.30 19.44 110.36
C SER A 365 -12.67 19.37 111.04
N TYR A 366 -13.45 18.34 110.70
CA TYR A 366 -14.79 18.06 111.27
C TYR A 366 -14.92 16.57 111.62
N ALA A 367 -15.83 16.22 112.54
CA ALA A 367 -16.17 14.82 112.79
C ALA A 367 -17.44 14.42 112.02
N ASP A 368 -17.44 13.25 111.40
CA ASP A 368 -18.58 12.72 110.65
C ASP A 368 -19.77 12.42 111.58
N ALA A 369 -19.48 11.99 112.82
CA ALA A 369 -20.47 11.74 113.86
C ALA A 369 -21.25 13.01 114.25
N ASP A 370 -20.67 14.20 114.05
CA ASP A 370 -21.29 15.49 114.34
C ASP A 370 -22.05 16.07 113.12
N GLY A 371 -22.28 15.26 112.09
CA GLY A 371 -22.93 15.67 110.83
C GLY A 371 -21.95 16.13 109.73
N GLY A 372 -20.64 16.08 110.00
CA GLY A 372 -19.58 16.45 109.07
C GLY A 372 -19.48 17.96 108.82
N VAL A 373 -18.95 18.34 107.65
CA VAL A 373 -18.80 19.76 107.27
C VAL A 373 -20.19 20.36 107.00
N PRO A 374 -20.59 21.44 107.71
CA PRO A 374 -21.90 22.06 107.54
C PRO A 374 -22.02 22.69 106.15
N TRP A 375 -23.24 22.79 105.63
CA TRP A 375 -23.48 23.27 104.27
C TRP A 375 -23.02 24.72 104.06
N ASN A 376 -23.04 25.56 105.07
CA ASN A 376 -22.61 26.96 104.99
C ASN A 376 -21.15 27.19 105.42
N ALA A 377 -20.33 26.14 105.50
CA ALA A 377 -18.89 26.29 105.70
C ALA A 377 -18.25 27.03 104.51
N GLU A 378 -17.11 27.70 104.74
CA GLU A 378 -16.36 28.36 103.67
C GLU A 378 -15.92 27.37 102.57
N SER A 379 -15.64 27.92 101.39
CA SER A 379 -15.11 27.14 100.26
C SER A 379 -13.71 26.60 100.60
N GLY A 380 -13.52 25.28 100.55
CA GLY A 380 -12.27 24.68 101.02
C GLY A 380 -12.19 23.16 100.96
N ALA A 381 -11.02 22.61 101.30
CA ALA A 381 -10.79 21.18 101.45
C ALA A 381 -10.71 20.82 102.94
N TYR A 382 -11.60 19.97 103.41
CA TYR A 382 -11.76 19.63 104.82
C TYR A 382 -11.37 18.17 105.07
N ASN A 383 -10.77 17.92 106.23
CA ASN A 383 -10.54 16.57 106.73
C ASN A 383 -11.71 16.16 107.63
N VAL A 384 -12.44 15.09 107.27
CA VAL A 384 -13.57 14.62 108.07
C VAL A 384 -13.24 13.28 108.72
N THR A 385 -13.22 13.25 110.05
CA THR A 385 -12.84 12.06 110.84
C THR A 385 -14.05 11.21 111.19
N ARG A 386 -13.95 9.89 111.01
CA ARG A 386 -14.98 8.92 111.40
C ARG A 386 -14.35 7.75 112.17
N THR A 387 -15.16 6.88 112.76
CA THR A 387 -14.65 5.73 113.52
C THR A 387 -13.86 4.79 112.60
N GLY A 388 -12.54 4.73 112.79
CA GLY A 388 -11.64 3.82 112.07
C GLY A 388 -10.85 4.44 110.90
N ASP A 389 -11.24 5.61 110.39
CA ASP A 389 -10.58 6.28 109.27
C ASP A 389 -11.06 7.74 109.08
N SER A 390 -10.66 8.39 107.99
CA SER A 390 -11.11 9.74 107.61
C SER A 390 -11.33 9.82 106.11
N TYR A 391 -12.08 10.82 105.68
CA TYR A 391 -12.25 11.14 104.26
C TYR A 391 -12.00 12.63 104.01
N ILE A 392 -11.56 12.94 102.79
CA ILE A 392 -11.46 14.33 102.36
C ILE A 392 -12.81 14.78 101.83
N LEU A 393 -13.23 15.99 102.20
CA LEU A 393 -14.41 16.65 101.69
C LEU A 393 -14.01 17.99 101.06
N ALA A 394 -14.28 18.16 99.77
CA ALA A 394 -14.24 19.46 99.12
C ALA A 394 -15.61 20.12 99.26
N ASN A 395 -15.64 21.32 99.83
CA ASN A 395 -16.83 22.14 99.99
C ASN A 395 -16.72 23.36 99.07
N PHE A 396 -17.69 23.54 98.19
CA PHE A 396 -17.81 24.70 97.32
C PHE A 396 -19.02 25.50 97.75
N TYR A 397 -18.81 26.58 98.50
CA TYR A 397 -19.84 27.49 98.99
C TYR A 397 -19.73 28.85 98.28
N THR A 398 -20.80 29.26 97.60
CA THR A 398 -20.89 30.54 96.88
C THR A 398 -21.64 31.61 97.67
N GLY A 399 -22.35 31.23 98.73
CA GLY A 399 -23.20 32.13 99.52
C GLY A 399 -24.51 32.56 98.86
N VAL A 400 -24.68 32.32 97.56
CA VAL A 400 -25.81 32.84 96.75
C VAL A 400 -26.42 31.76 95.84
N GLY A 401 -27.66 31.96 95.39
CA GLY A 401 -28.36 31.06 94.48
C GLY A 401 -29.14 29.93 95.16
N SER A 402 -29.76 29.07 94.34
CA SER A 402 -30.59 27.94 94.80
C SER A 402 -29.82 26.67 95.11
N CYS A 403 -28.56 26.57 94.67
CA CYS A 403 -27.60 25.56 95.11
C CYS A 403 -26.37 26.30 95.62
N ARG A 404 -26.42 26.71 96.89
CA ARG A 404 -25.37 27.53 97.51
C ARG A 404 -24.11 26.75 97.82
N THR A 405 -24.27 25.43 98.00
CA THR A 405 -23.19 24.53 98.39
C THR A 405 -23.21 23.26 97.57
N LEU A 406 -22.07 22.90 97.00
CA LEU A 406 -21.78 21.56 96.52
C LEU A 406 -20.69 20.95 97.40
N GLN A 407 -20.96 19.77 97.95
CA GLN A 407 -19.95 18.98 98.64
C GLN A 407 -19.62 17.73 97.85
N ILE A 408 -18.33 17.42 97.79
CA ILE A 408 -17.81 16.18 97.21
C ILE A 408 -16.90 15.53 98.24
N LYS A 409 -17.16 14.27 98.59
CA LYS A 409 -16.30 13.50 99.50
C LYS A 409 -15.68 12.30 98.80
N ALA A 410 -14.42 12.02 99.14
CA ALA A 410 -13.70 10.84 98.69
C ALA A 410 -13.27 10.00 99.90
N HIS A 411 -13.83 8.80 100.02
CA HIS A 411 -13.44 7.86 101.08
C HIS A 411 -12.04 7.29 100.83
N TYR A 412 -11.35 6.91 101.91
CA TYR A 412 -10.05 6.23 101.86
C TYR A 412 -10.05 4.99 100.95
N LYS A 413 -8.89 4.62 100.41
CA LYS A 413 -8.66 3.43 99.55
C LYS A 413 -9.60 3.31 98.34
N ASN A 414 -9.99 4.43 97.73
CA ASN A 414 -10.98 4.47 96.65
C ASN A 414 -12.33 3.84 97.04
N GLY A 415 -12.72 3.88 98.31
CA GLY A 415 -13.97 3.29 98.83
C GLY A 415 -15.27 4.01 98.40
N GLY A 416 -15.22 4.81 97.33
CA GLY A 416 -16.33 5.57 96.77
C GLY A 416 -16.10 7.09 96.74
N LEU A 417 -16.61 7.72 95.68
CA LEU A 417 -16.72 9.16 95.52
C LEU A 417 -18.20 9.53 95.58
N PHE A 418 -18.55 10.51 96.40
CA PHE A 418 -19.94 10.90 96.61
C PHE A 418 -20.09 12.42 96.51
N TYR A 419 -21.26 12.88 96.10
CA TYR A 419 -21.62 14.29 96.12
C TYR A 419 -22.96 14.52 96.81
N ARG A 420 -23.18 15.74 97.27
CA ARG A 420 -24.49 16.25 97.69
C ARG A 420 -24.53 17.76 97.51
N SER A 421 -25.72 18.29 97.25
CA SER A 421 -25.95 19.72 97.02
C SER A 421 -26.95 20.27 98.03
N SER A 422 -26.75 21.52 98.44
CA SER A 422 -27.74 22.23 99.26
C SER A 422 -28.88 22.74 98.38
N ARG A 423 -30.04 23.01 99.00
CA ARG A 423 -31.09 23.83 98.43
C ARG A 423 -31.21 25.16 99.17
N ASP A 424 -31.22 26.22 98.39
CA ASP A 424 -31.44 27.60 98.82
C ASP A 424 -30.67 27.90 100.11
N GLY A 425 -31.33 28.45 101.14
CA GLY A 425 -30.78 28.68 102.47
C GLY A 425 -31.08 27.59 103.50
N SER A 426 -31.55 26.42 103.08
CA SER A 426 -32.15 25.40 103.95
C SER A 426 -31.24 24.19 104.22
N GLY A 427 -30.09 24.07 103.57
CA GLY A 427 -29.14 22.97 103.75
C GLY A 427 -29.33 21.83 102.74
N PHE A 428 -28.88 20.61 103.08
CA PHE A 428 -28.93 19.44 102.19
C PHE A 428 -30.31 18.77 102.21
N GLU A 429 -31.00 18.68 101.07
CA GLU A 429 -32.33 18.02 100.97
C GLU A 429 -32.26 16.50 100.78
N SER A 430 -31.17 16.03 100.20
CA SER A 430 -30.91 14.61 99.97
C SER A 430 -29.57 14.24 100.59
N GLY A 431 -29.44 12.95 100.89
CA GLY A 431 -28.19 12.38 101.39
C GLY A 431 -27.08 12.42 100.33
N TRP A 432 -26.02 11.66 100.60
CA TRP A 432 -24.90 11.49 99.66
C TRP A 432 -25.30 10.58 98.50
N GLU A 433 -25.03 11.02 97.27
CA GLU A 433 -25.21 10.24 96.04
C GLU A 433 -23.85 9.74 95.51
N GLN A 434 -23.78 8.50 95.03
CA GLN A 434 -22.52 7.90 94.58
C GLN A 434 -22.22 8.25 93.11
N VAL A 435 -20.96 8.58 92.81
CA VAL A 435 -20.48 8.73 91.44
C VAL A 435 -19.98 7.38 90.92
N TYR A 436 -20.55 6.90 89.81
CA TYR A 436 -20.08 5.66 89.18
C TYR A 436 -18.67 5.83 88.59
N THR A 437 -17.82 4.82 88.81
CA THR A 437 -16.41 4.79 88.36
C THR A 437 -16.07 3.39 87.83
N THR A 438 -14.84 3.17 87.33
CA THR A 438 -14.41 1.83 86.91
C THR A 438 -14.40 0.80 88.03
N GLY A 439 -14.19 1.21 89.29
CA GLY A 439 -14.30 0.35 90.47
C GLY A 439 -15.72 0.19 91.01
N PHE A 440 -16.65 1.07 90.60
CA PHE A 440 -18.06 1.08 90.99
C PHE A 440 -18.91 1.38 89.76
N ARG A 441 -19.02 0.41 88.84
CA ARG A 441 -19.72 0.58 87.56
C ARG A 441 -21.23 0.49 87.78
N PRO A 442 -22.04 1.19 86.96
CA PRO A 442 -23.46 0.92 86.93
C PRO A 442 -23.69 -0.51 86.43
N GLN A 443 -24.65 -1.19 87.01
CA GLN A 443 -25.23 -2.39 86.41
C GLN A 443 -26.06 -1.99 85.18
N PRO A 444 -26.29 -2.88 84.19
CA PRO A 444 -27.16 -2.58 83.06
C PRO A 444 -28.56 -2.08 83.47
N ALA A 445 -29.07 -2.55 84.62
CA ALA A 445 -30.31 -2.06 85.25
C ALA A 445 -30.24 -0.59 85.70
N ASP A 446 -29.06 -0.10 86.12
CA ASP A 446 -28.86 1.27 86.59
C ASP A 446 -28.91 2.29 85.43
N ILE A 447 -28.75 1.83 84.17
CA ILE A 447 -28.67 2.69 82.97
C ILE A 447 -29.65 2.28 81.85
N ASN A 448 -30.58 1.37 82.10
CA ASN A 448 -31.48 0.81 81.08
C ASN A 448 -30.76 0.23 79.84
N ALA A 449 -29.58 -0.36 80.03
CA ALA A 449 -28.85 -1.06 78.96
C ALA A 449 -29.27 -2.54 78.88
N PRO A 450 -29.39 -3.13 77.68
CA PRO A 450 -29.72 -4.55 77.54
C PRO A 450 -28.57 -5.43 78.05
N THR A 451 -28.91 -6.44 78.84
CA THR A 451 -27.97 -7.47 79.30
C THR A 451 -27.63 -8.39 78.12
N ALA A 452 -26.35 -8.58 77.81
CA ALA A 452 -25.94 -9.60 76.83
C ALA A 452 -26.40 -11.00 77.30
N ALA A 453 -26.91 -11.82 76.38
CA ALA A 453 -27.22 -13.22 76.69
C ALA A 453 -25.96 -13.93 77.22
N ALA A 454 -26.08 -14.67 78.32
CA ALA A 454 -24.96 -15.39 78.90
C ALA A 454 -24.58 -16.60 78.02
N GLY A 455 -23.50 -16.47 77.26
CA GLY A 455 -22.98 -17.55 76.41
C GLY A 455 -23.65 -17.66 75.03
N TRP A 456 -23.36 -18.75 74.32
CA TRP A 456 -23.91 -19.03 72.98
C TRP A 456 -25.28 -19.72 73.10
N LEU A 457 -26.24 -19.33 72.27
CA LEU A 457 -27.59 -19.89 72.26
C LEU A 457 -27.64 -21.22 71.50
N ASN A 458 -28.53 -22.12 71.90
CA ASN A 458 -28.87 -23.32 71.13
C ASN A 458 -30.30 -23.16 70.61
N SER A 459 -30.47 -23.11 69.29
CA SER A 459 -31.79 -22.89 68.70
C SER A 459 -32.64 -24.15 68.60
N GLY A 460 -32.07 -25.34 68.81
CA GLY A 460 -32.85 -26.58 68.87
C GLY A 460 -32.01 -27.84 68.74
N ASN A 461 -32.46 -28.77 67.91
CA ASN A 461 -31.91 -30.13 67.77
C ASN A 461 -31.58 -30.51 66.32
N GLY A 462 -31.21 -29.53 65.48
CA GLY A 462 -30.83 -29.77 64.09
C GLY A 462 -32.02 -29.90 63.12
N THR A 463 -33.18 -29.33 63.45
CA THR A 463 -34.41 -29.46 62.66
C THR A 463 -34.82 -28.14 61.97
N ALA A 464 -35.77 -28.20 61.04
CA ALA A 464 -36.28 -27.03 60.34
C ALA A 464 -37.17 -26.15 61.23
N PHE A 465 -36.96 -24.84 61.17
CA PHE A 465 -37.86 -23.80 61.62
C PHE A 465 -38.68 -23.29 60.44
N THR A 466 -39.99 -23.12 60.66
CA THR A 466 -40.73 -22.10 59.91
C THR A 466 -40.35 -20.72 60.42
N THR A 467 -40.49 -19.69 59.59
CA THR A 467 -40.23 -18.31 59.98
C THR A 467 -41.04 -17.91 61.23
N ALA A 468 -42.29 -18.36 61.34
CA ALA A 468 -43.13 -18.12 62.52
C ALA A 468 -42.61 -18.81 63.79
N GLN A 469 -42.10 -20.04 63.69
CA GLN A 469 -41.48 -20.76 64.81
C GLN A 469 -40.19 -20.07 65.26
N PHE A 470 -39.38 -19.59 64.32
CA PHE A 470 -38.16 -18.84 64.63
C PHE A 470 -38.47 -17.53 65.36
N ILE A 471 -39.47 -16.77 64.91
CA ILE A 471 -39.92 -15.55 65.59
C ILE A 471 -40.43 -15.86 67.00
N THR A 472 -41.22 -16.93 67.16
CA THR A 472 -41.69 -17.37 68.48
C THR A 472 -40.51 -17.72 69.40
N TRP A 473 -39.51 -18.44 68.87
CA TRP A 473 -38.30 -18.77 69.62
C TRP A 473 -37.53 -17.52 70.06
N LEU A 474 -37.35 -16.53 69.16
CA LEU A 474 -36.73 -15.25 69.48
C LEU A 474 -37.48 -14.48 70.57
N ASN A 475 -38.81 -14.51 70.54
CA ASN A 475 -39.64 -13.89 71.57
C ASN A 475 -39.39 -14.53 72.95
N ASN A 476 -39.25 -15.85 73.00
CA ASN A 476 -38.92 -16.57 74.24
C ASN A 476 -37.50 -16.27 74.75
N GLN A 477 -36.58 -15.82 73.88
CA GLN A 477 -35.26 -15.32 74.28
C GLN A 477 -35.28 -13.85 74.77
N GLY A 478 -36.45 -13.21 74.77
CA GLY A 478 -36.61 -11.80 75.13
C GLY A 478 -36.15 -10.81 74.05
N ALA A 479 -35.98 -11.28 72.80
CA ALA A 479 -35.40 -10.46 71.73
C ALA A 479 -36.25 -9.23 71.37
N PHE A 480 -37.59 -9.33 71.47
CA PHE A 480 -38.50 -8.22 71.14
C PHE A 480 -38.80 -7.28 72.30
N SER A 481 -38.38 -7.62 73.52
CA SER A 481 -38.57 -6.79 74.74
C SER A 481 -37.60 -5.60 74.82
N ASN A 482 -36.54 -5.63 74.01
CA ASN A 482 -35.50 -4.62 73.93
C ASN A 482 -35.56 -3.87 72.59
N LYS A 483 -35.15 -2.60 72.54
CA LYS A 483 -35.06 -1.85 71.26
C LYS A 483 -34.03 -2.48 70.30
N TYR A 484 -32.98 -3.05 70.87
CA TYR A 484 -31.95 -3.80 70.16
C TYR A 484 -31.58 -5.02 70.99
N TRP A 485 -31.52 -6.18 70.33
CA TRP A 485 -31.08 -7.44 70.92
C TRP A 485 -30.13 -8.15 69.95
N ILE A 486 -29.07 -8.73 70.49
CA ILE A 486 -28.08 -9.47 69.72
C ILE A 486 -27.70 -10.74 70.48
N ALA A 487 -27.62 -11.84 69.75
CA ALA A 487 -27.07 -13.08 70.26
C ALA A 487 -26.33 -13.87 69.18
N ARG A 488 -25.53 -14.83 69.64
CA ARG A 488 -24.85 -15.78 68.76
C ARG A 488 -25.29 -17.19 69.11
N CYS A 489 -25.63 -17.96 68.08
CA CYS A 489 -25.90 -19.38 68.23
C CYS A 489 -24.60 -20.18 68.32
N SER A 490 -24.66 -21.35 68.96
CA SER A 490 -23.50 -22.21 69.15
C SER A 490 -23.03 -22.83 67.83
N TRP A 491 -21.75 -23.22 67.74
CA TRP A 491 -21.21 -23.86 66.52
C TRP A 491 -21.73 -25.28 66.27
N THR A 492 -22.31 -25.93 67.28
CA THR A 492 -22.74 -27.33 67.17
C THR A 492 -23.98 -27.45 66.29
N TYR A 493 -23.83 -28.04 65.10
CA TYR A 493 -24.93 -28.24 64.14
C TYR A 493 -26.13 -28.97 64.76
N ALA A 494 -25.89 -30.05 65.50
CA ALA A 494 -26.95 -30.82 66.19
C ALA A 494 -27.73 -30.02 67.25
N ASN A 495 -27.21 -28.88 67.73
CA ASN A 495 -27.86 -28.04 68.74
C ASN A 495 -28.58 -26.83 68.15
N ASN A 496 -28.59 -26.69 66.82
CA ASN A 496 -29.15 -25.52 66.16
C ASN A 496 -30.03 -25.91 64.98
N ASN A 497 -31.21 -25.32 64.96
CA ASN A 497 -32.17 -25.45 63.88
C ASN A 497 -31.78 -24.57 62.67
N TYR A 498 -32.47 -24.74 61.55
CA TYR A 498 -32.30 -23.94 60.33
C TYR A 498 -33.65 -23.49 59.78
N ILE A 499 -33.72 -22.38 59.05
CA ILE A 499 -34.96 -21.82 58.50
C ILE A 499 -35.02 -22.11 56.99
N ASP A 500 -36.09 -22.72 56.48
CA ASP A 500 -36.17 -23.16 55.08
C ASP A 500 -37.31 -22.56 54.26
N ASP A 501 -38.28 -21.90 54.88
CA ASP A 501 -39.43 -21.24 54.24
C ASP A 501 -39.14 -19.80 53.79
N THR A 502 -37.87 -19.43 53.64
CA THR A 502 -37.45 -18.02 53.46
C THR A 502 -37.68 -17.49 52.04
N GLY A 503 -37.84 -18.37 51.05
CA GLY A 503 -37.94 -18.02 49.62
C GLY A 503 -36.65 -17.43 49.00
N CYS A 504 -35.61 -17.17 49.80
CA CYS A 504 -34.33 -16.59 49.36
C CYS A 504 -33.12 -17.41 49.79
N GLY A 505 -33.34 -18.66 50.22
CA GLY A 505 -32.32 -19.64 50.58
C GLY A 505 -32.35 -20.02 52.06
N ARG A 506 -31.96 -21.25 52.37
CA ARG A 506 -31.95 -21.78 53.74
C ARG A 506 -30.97 -21.02 54.64
N ILE A 507 -31.41 -20.70 55.85
CA ILE A 507 -30.63 -20.02 56.89
C ILE A 507 -30.22 -21.05 57.94
N ASP A 508 -28.94 -21.43 58.00
CA ASP A 508 -28.42 -22.28 59.09
C ASP A 508 -28.11 -21.40 60.31
N LEU A 509 -28.65 -21.71 61.48
CA LEU A 509 -28.40 -20.91 62.69
C LEU A 509 -27.08 -21.29 63.38
N SER A 510 -26.45 -22.40 63.01
CA SER A 510 -25.22 -22.88 63.65
C SER A 510 -24.07 -21.87 63.49
N GLY A 511 -23.59 -21.31 64.62
CA GLY A 511 -22.57 -20.26 64.68
C GLY A 511 -23.02 -18.88 64.21
N SER A 512 -24.27 -18.74 63.75
CA SER A 512 -24.83 -17.52 63.18
C SER A 512 -25.03 -16.44 64.25
N VAL A 513 -24.91 -15.18 63.82
CA VAL A 513 -25.25 -14.02 64.64
C VAL A 513 -26.65 -13.59 64.28
N ILE A 514 -27.50 -13.38 65.30
CA ILE A 514 -28.87 -12.93 65.15
C ILE A 514 -29.00 -11.57 65.82
N GLU A 515 -29.52 -10.60 65.08
CA GLU A 515 -29.84 -9.27 65.56
C GLU A 515 -31.33 -9.01 65.39
N VAL A 516 -31.94 -8.43 66.41
CA VAL A 516 -33.35 -8.03 66.40
C VAL A 516 -33.45 -6.56 66.78
N PHE A 517 -34.00 -5.76 65.87
CA PHE A 517 -34.36 -4.38 66.09
C PHE A 517 -35.87 -4.33 66.26
N SER A 518 -36.36 -4.10 67.48
CA SER A 518 -37.78 -4.17 67.81
C SER A 518 -38.28 -2.82 68.30
N ASN A 519 -39.42 -2.36 67.78
CA ASN A 519 -40.18 -1.31 68.43
C ASN A 519 -41.26 -1.93 69.33
N LYS A 520 -40.94 -2.01 70.64
CA LYS A 520 -41.83 -2.59 71.66
C LYS A 520 -43.26 -2.01 71.64
N SER A 521 -43.44 -0.76 71.21
CA SER A 521 -44.76 -0.11 71.21
C SER A 521 -45.63 -0.42 69.99
N THR A 522 -45.07 -0.90 68.87
CA THR A 522 -45.82 -1.09 67.61
C THR A 522 -45.75 -2.51 67.05
N SER A 523 -45.06 -3.44 67.72
CA SER A 523 -44.82 -4.81 67.23
C SER A 523 -44.12 -4.89 65.86
N HIS A 524 -43.48 -3.80 65.42
CA HIS A 524 -42.66 -3.77 64.21
C HIS A 524 -41.23 -4.18 64.54
N TYR A 525 -40.63 -4.99 63.70
CA TYR A 525 -39.28 -5.46 63.92
C TYR A 525 -38.53 -5.79 62.63
N THR A 526 -37.21 -5.75 62.73
CA THR A 526 -36.30 -6.27 61.71
C THR A 526 -35.41 -7.32 62.36
N ILE A 527 -35.33 -8.50 61.75
CA ILE A 527 -34.40 -9.56 62.15
C ILE A 527 -33.30 -9.64 61.10
N ARG A 528 -32.05 -9.64 61.54
CA ARG A 528 -30.90 -9.95 60.68
C ARG A 528 -30.22 -11.21 61.16
N VAL A 529 -29.95 -12.12 60.24
CA VAL A 529 -29.18 -13.34 60.50
C VAL A 529 -27.96 -13.34 59.60
N THR A 530 -26.79 -13.28 60.21
CA THR A 530 -25.50 -13.41 59.51
C THR A 530 -25.02 -14.85 59.64
N THR A 531 -25.00 -15.57 58.51
CA THR A 531 -24.55 -16.97 58.46
C THR A 531 -23.03 -17.06 58.43
N THR A 532 -22.51 -18.19 58.89
CA THR A 532 -21.08 -18.46 58.94
C THR A 532 -20.52 -18.87 57.57
N THR A 533 -19.21 -19.15 57.52
CA THR A 533 -18.51 -19.56 56.30
C THR A 533 -18.85 -20.99 55.85
N THR A 534 -19.48 -21.79 56.71
CA THR A 534 -19.80 -23.21 56.49
C THR A 534 -21.16 -23.57 57.10
N SER A 535 -21.88 -24.51 56.48
CA SER A 535 -23.20 -24.97 56.95
C SER A 535 -23.21 -26.48 57.13
N GLY A 536 -23.81 -26.97 58.21
CA GLY A 536 -24.06 -28.40 58.43
C GLY A 536 -25.36 -28.87 57.78
N HIS A 537 -26.28 -27.94 57.48
CA HIS A 537 -27.63 -28.24 57.02
C HIS A 537 -27.91 -27.78 55.57
N GLY A 538 -26.88 -27.48 54.79
CA GLY A 538 -27.01 -26.97 53.41
C GLY A 538 -27.55 -25.54 53.32
N GLY A 539 -27.29 -24.71 54.35
CA GLY A 539 -27.63 -23.29 54.35
C GLY A 539 -26.74 -22.46 53.44
N VAL A 540 -27.18 -21.25 53.11
CA VAL A 540 -26.38 -20.31 52.32
C VAL A 540 -25.30 -19.70 53.22
N ASN A 541 -24.05 -20.02 52.93
CA ASN A 541 -22.89 -19.53 53.67
C ASN A 541 -22.51 -18.09 53.29
N ASN A 542 -21.85 -17.38 54.20
CA ASN A 542 -21.37 -16.01 53.99
C ASN A 542 -22.49 -15.04 53.57
N ALA A 543 -23.71 -15.25 54.07
CA ALA A 543 -24.88 -14.49 53.68
C ALA A 543 -25.45 -13.70 54.86
N GLU A 544 -26.06 -12.57 54.56
CA GLU A 544 -26.90 -11.84 55.49
C GLU A 544 -28.35 -11.96 55.02
N PHE A 545 -29.20 -12.43 55.92
CA PHE A 545 -30.63 -12.56 55.71
C PHE A 545 -31.36 -11.53 56.56
N ILE A 546 -32.27 -10.78 55.94
CA ILE A 546 -33.01 -9.71 56.60
C ILE A 546 -34.50 -10.01 56.48
N TYR A 547 -35.17 -10.16 57.62
CA TYR A 547 -36.63 -10.22 57.71
C TYR A 547 -37.14 -8.88 58.22
N VAL A 548 -38.08 -8.27 57.51
CA VAL A 548 -38.71 -7.00 57.92
C VAL A 548 -40.19 -7.23 58.13
N TYR A 549 -40.68 -6.86 59.31
CA TYR A 549 -42.10 -6.93 59.68
C TYR A 549 -42.60 -5.55 60.13
N ASN A 550 -43.46 -4.94 59.32
CA ASN A 550 -44.15 -3.68 59.61
C ASN A 550 -45.68 -3.86 59.68
N GLY A 551 -46.14 -5.08 59.99
CA GLY A 551 -47.54 -5.51 59.89
C GLY A 551 -47.79 -6.47 58.74
N SER A 552 -48.86 -7.27 58.83
CA SER A 552 -49.21 -8.30 57.83
C SER A 552 -49.43 -7.73 56.43
N ASP A 553 -49.92 -6.50 56.35
CA ASP A 553 -50.34 -5.88 55.09
C ASP A 553 -49.14 -5.33 54.29
N TYR A 554 -47.94 -5.30 54.88
CA TYR A 554 -46.73 -4.74 54.28
C TYR A 554 -45.80 -5.80 53.68
N SER A 555 -46.36 -6.96 53.28
CA SER A 555 -45.63 -8.07 52.63
C SER A 555 -44.35 -8.46 53.40
N PRO A 556 -44.47 -8.90 54.67
CA PRO A 556 -43.32 -9.31 55.44
C PRO A 556 -42.64 -10.50 54.78
N GLY A 557 -41.30 -10.49 54.74
CA GLY A 557 -40.55 -11.53 54.04
C GLY A 557 -39.06 -11.40 54.21
N TRP A 558 -38.36 -12.51 53.95
CA TRP A 558 -36.91 -12.57 53.98
C TRP A 558 -36.30 -12.00 52.70
N ARG A 559 -35.15 -11.33 52.87
CA ARG A 559 -34.29 -10.83 51.80
C ARG A 559 -32.89 -11.35 52.04
N ARG A 560 -32.21 -11.76 50.98
CA ARG A 560 -30.80 -12.15 51.03
C ARG A 560 -29.93 -11.07 50.41
N SER A 561 -28.95 -10.57 51.16
CA SER A 561 -27.94 -9.65 50.64
C SER A 561 -26.84 -10.42 49.90
N TYR A 562 -26.47 -9.95 48.72
CA TYR A 562 -25.28 -10.43 47.99
C TYR A 562 -24.04 -9.64 48.40
N ASN A 563 -22.87 -10.30 48.41
CA ASN A 563 -21.60 -9.70 48.77
C ASN A 563 -20.44 -10.36 47.99
N THR A 564 -19.20 -9.99 48.29
CA THR A 564 -18.01 -10.49 47.57
C THR A 564 -17.78 -11.99 47.71
N ARG A 565 -18.30 -12.63 48.77
CA ARG A 565 -18.24 -14.08 49.00
C ARG A 565 -19.52 -14.81 48.55
N ASN A 566 -20.68 -14.16 48.69
CA ASN A 566 -21.98 -14.65 48.19
C ASN A 566 -22.43 -13.81 46.99
N LYS A 567 -21.94 -14.13 45.79
CA LYS A 567 -22.26 -13.42 44.55
C LYS A 567 -23.56 -13.94 43.92
N PRO A 568 -24.34 -13.09 43.22
CA PRO A 568 -25.46 -13.58 42.43
C PRO A 568 -24.97 -14.43 41.26
N THR A 569 -25.71 -15.48 40.91
CA THR A 569 -25.56 -16.21 39.66
C THR A 569 -26.19 -15.43 38.50
N ALA A 570 -25.88 -15.79 37.25
CA ALA A 570 -26.51 -15.16 36.08
C ALA A 570 -28.04 -15.31 36.11
N SER A 571 -28.55 -16.44 36.63
CA SER A 571 -29.98 -16.66 36.84
C SER A 571 -30.59 -15.74 37.90
N ASP A 572 -29.84 -15.41 38.96
CA ASP A 572 -30.34 -14.53 40.04
C ASP A 572 -30.59 -13.09 39.59
N VAL A 573 -29.99 -12.67 38.47
CA VAL A 573 -30.07 -11.29 37.95
C VAL A 573 -30.58 -11.20 36.50
N GLY A 574 -31.02 -12.32 35.91
CA GLY A 574 -31.49 -12.35 34.52
C GLY A 574 -30.39 -12.07 33.48
N ALA A 575 -29.13 -12.34 33.80
CA ALA A 575 -28.00 -12.20 32.88
C ALA A 575 -27.77 -13.48 32.05
N LEU A 576 -27.12 -13.33 30.89
CA LEU A 576 -26.65 -14.46 30.10
C LEU A 576 -25.41 -15.09 30.77
N SER A 577 -25.39 -16.42 30.90
CA SER A 577 -24.23 -17.13 31.47
C SER A 577 -23.00 -17.03 30.56
N LEU A 578 -21.81 -17.03 31.16
CA LEU A 578 -20.53 -17.15 30.43
C LEU A 578 -20.40 -18.49 29.68
N SER A 579 -21.10 -19.53 30.15
CA SER A 579 -21.18 -20.83 29.47
C SER A 579 -22.12 -20.82 28.25
N GLY A 580 -22.74 -19.68 27.95
CA GLY A 580 -23.74 -19.53 26.90
C GLY A 580 -25.17 -19.75 27.38
N GLY A 581 -26.13 -19.46 26.51
CA GLY A 581 -27.58 -19.59 26.74
C GLY A 581 -28.38 -19.18 25.50
N ALA A 582 -29.70 -19.31 25.55
CA ALA A 582 -30.59 -18.87 24.49
C ALA A 582 -31.13 -17.47 24.76
N LEU A 583 -31.00 -16.55 23.81
CA LEU A 583 -31.73 -15.29 23.78
C LEU A 583 -32.98 -15.51 22.94
N THR A 584 -34.16 -15.50 23.57
CA THR A 584 -35.44 -15.84 22.93
C THR A 584 -36.19 -14.64 22.35
N GLY A 585 -35.74 -13.42 22.65
CA GLY A 585 -36.24 -12.18 22.06
C GLY A 585 -35.33 -11.64 20.94
N GLY A 586 -35.74 -10.53 20.31
CA GLY A 586 -34.91 -9.84 19.32
C GLY A 586 -33.64 -9.25 19.96
N LEU A 587 -32.48 -9.49 19.34
CA LEU A 587 -31.20 -8.86 19.71
C LEU A 587 -30.95 -7.67 18.78
N THR A 588 -30.92 -6.46 19.34
CA THR A 588 -30.45 -5.25 18.63
C THR A 588 -29.15 -4.78 19.27
N ALA A 589 -28.07 -4.66 18.49
CA ALA A 589 -26.79 -4.12 18.93
C ALA A 589 -26.49 -2.84 18.16
N ALA A 590 -26.20 -1.74 18.88
CA ALA A 590 -25.76 -0.48 18.27
C ALA A 590 -24.28 -0.52 17.85
N GLY A 591 -23.50 -1.44 18.42
CA GLY A 591 -22.12 -1.72 18.05
C GLY A 591 -21.97 -3.01 17.26
N GLU A 592 -20.72 -3.34 16.92
CA GLU A 592 -20.36 -4.56 16.19
C GLU A 592 -20.58 -5.84 17.02
N ILE A 593 -21.15 -6.87 16.39
CA ILE A 593 -21.19 -8.24 16.94
C ILE A 593 -20.02 -9.02 16.34
N ILE A 594 -18.99 -9.29 17.14
CA ILE A 594 -17.77 -9.99 16.70
C ILE A 594 -17.85 -11.47 17.06
N SER A 595 -17.76 -12.34 16.05
CA SER A 595 -17.52 -13.77 16.27
C SER A 595 -16.04 -14.11 16.06
N LYS A 596 -15.42 -14.72 17.07
CA LYS A 596 -14.06 -15.28 16.97
C LYS A 596 -14.03 -16.73 16.49
N SER A 597 -15.20 -17.30 16.21
CA SER A 597 -15.33 -18.64 15.64
C SER A 597 -15.17 -18.56 14.12
N ALA A 598 -14.52 -19.56 13.53
CA ALA A 598 -14.51 -19.71 12.07
C ALA A 598 -15.95 -19.77 11.50
N ASN A 599 -16.92 -20.30 12.25
CA ASN A 599 -18.34 -20.25 11.92
C ASN A 599 -18.96 -19.03 12.63
N GLY A 600 -19.10 -17.92 11.91
CA GLY A 600 -19.39 -16.60 12.48
C GLY A 600 -20.85 -16.40 12.86
N LEU A 601 -21.74 -16.48 11.86
CA LEU A 601 -23.19 -16.28 12.01
C LEU A 601 -23.93 -17.43 11.34
N ARG A 602 -24.94 -17.99 12.03
CA ARG A 602 -25.78 -19.08 11.53
C ARG A 602 -27.25 -18.69 11.57
N ILE A 603 -27.94 -19.00 10.49
CA ILE A 603 -29.40 -18.96 10.35
C ILE A 603 -29.84 -20.42 10.23
N ALA A 604 -30.55 -20.93 11.22
CA ALA A 604 -31.03 -22.31 11.25
C ALA A 604 -32.55 -22.32 11.43
N TYR A 605 -33.26 -22.74 10.40
CA TYR A 605 -34.72 -22.84 10.40
C TYR A 605 -35.16 -23.94 9.44
N GLY A 606 -36.04 -24.82 9.89
CA GLY A 606 -36.41 -26.03 9.13
C GLY A 606 -35.25 -27.02 8.98
N ASN A 607 -35.16 -27.67 7.81
CA ASN A 607 -34.24 -28.78 7.57
C ASN A 607 -32.78 -28.37 7.28
N TYR A 608 -32.52 -27.09 6.98
CA TYR A 608 -31.19 -26.62 6.58
C TYR A 608 -30.70 -25.51 7.49
N GLY A 609 -29.38 -25.43 7.65
CA GLY A 609 -28.68 -24.31 8.23
C GLY A 609 -27.89 -23.58 7.16
N PHE A 610 -28.00 -22.26 7.12
CA PHE A 610 -27.10 -21.39 6.39
C PHE A 610 -26.14 -20.74 7.39
N PHE A 611 -24.86 -20.64 7.06
CA PHE A 611 -23.93 -19.92 7.90
C PHE A 611 -22.77 -19.31 7.13
N ILE A 612 -22.27 -18.21 7.66
CA ILE A 612 -21.08 -17.53 7.15
C ILE A 612 -19.87 -18.12 7.88
N ARG A 613 -18.92 -18.63 7.10
CA ARG A 613 -17.67 -19.19 7.61
C ARG A 613 -16.49 -18.38 7.11
N ASN A 614 -15.54 -18.05 7.98
CA ASN A 614 -14.24 -17.49 7.60
C ASN A 614 -13.14 -18.47 8.05
N ASP A 615 -12.33 -18.95 7.11
CA ASP A 615 -11.22 -19.88 7.40
C ASP A 615 -9.85 -19.18 7.49
N GLY A 616 -9.83 -17.84 7.42
CA GLY A 616 -8.63 -17.00 7.38
C GLY A 616 -8.23 -16.60 5.97
N SER A 617 -8.48 -17.44 4.95
CA SER A 617 -8.14 -17.17 3.55
C SER A 617 -9.35 -16.69 2.76
N SER A 618 -10.51 -17.27 3.03
CA SER A 618 -11.75 -16.96 2.32
C SER A 618 -12.95 -16.94 3.27
N THR A 619 -13.94 -16.14 2.90
CA THR A 619 -15.26 -16.11 3.53
C THR A 619 -16.25 -16.85 2.66
N TYR A 620 -16.94 -17.82 3.24
CA TYR A 620 -17.83 -18.73 2.55
C TYR A 620 -19.25 -18.58 3.07
N PHE A 621 -20.19 -18.68 2.15
CA PHE A 621 -21.60 -18.88 2.45
C PHE A 621 -21.84 -20.38 2.35
N MET A 622 -22.12 -21.01 3.49
CA MET A 622 -22.15 -22.47 3.65
C MET A 622 -23.57 -22.95 3.97
N LEU A 623 -23.87 -24.18 3.54
CA LEU A 623 -25.12 -24.87 3.87
C LEU A 623 -24.81 -26.17 4.60
N THR A 624 -25.71 -26.60 5.48
CA THR A 624 -25.65 -27.93 6.12
C THR A 624 -26.30 -29.01 5.25
N ASP A 625 -26.11 -30.27 5.63
CA ASP A 625 -26.95 -31.35 5.13
C ASP A 625 -28.41 -31.18 5.55
N SER A 626 -29.33 -31.72 4.74
CA SER A 626 -30.76 -31.73 5.03
C SER A 626 -31.06 -32.54 6.30
N GLY A 627 -31.92 -32.02 7.16
CA GLY A 627 -32.28 -32.64 8.44
C GLY A 627 -31.30 -32.32 9.57
N ASN A 628 -30.22 -31.58 9.30
CA ASN A 628 -29.20 -31.23 10.29
C ASN A 628 -28.84 -29.74 10.24
N SER A 629 -29.80 -28.87 10.56
CA SER A 629 -29.66 -27.42 10.43
C SER A 629 -28.59 -26.78 11.34
N LEU A 630 -28.16 -27.47 12.40
CA LEU A 630 -27.07 -27.05 13.28
C LEU A 630 -25.75 -27.81 13.03
N GLY A 631 -25.73 -28.72 12.06
CA GLY A 631 -24.57 -29.56 11.73
C GLY A 631 -23.42 -28.86 11.00
N THR A 632 -22.49 -29.69 10.54
CA THR A 632 -21.36 -29.29 9.69
C THR A 632 -21.84 -28.89 8.28
N TYR A 633 -20.95 -28.30 7.49
CA TYR A 633 -21.27 -27.93 6.10
C TYR A 633 -21.28 -29.15 5.17
N ASN A 634 -22.10 -29.07 4.11
CA ASN A 634 -22.13 -30.02 3.00
C ASN A 634 -21.10 -29.65 1.91
N SER A 635 -21.21 -30.19 0.69
CA SER A 635 -20.31 -29.88 -0.44
C SER A 635 -20.66 -28.61 -1.22
N LEU A 636 -21.81 -27.98 -0.96
CA LEU A 636 -22.28 -26.80 -1.68
C LEU A 636 -21.54 -25.55 -1.19
N ARG A 637 -21.07 -24.75 -2.15
CA ARG A 637 -20.43 -23.45 -1.98
C ARG A 637 -21.15 -22.40 -2.85
N PRO A 638 -22.32 -21.92 -2.41
CA PRO A 638 -23.06 -20.87 -3.11
C PRO A 638 -22.21 -19.63 -3.42
N LEU A 639 -21.43 -19.14 -2.44
CA LEU A 639 -20.58 -17.96 -2.63
C LEU A 639 -19.30 -18.08 -1.80
N ILE A 640 -18.17 -17.73 -2.42
CA ILE A 640 -16.85 -17.70 -1.81
C ILE A 640 -16.24 -16.34 -2.11
N ILE A 641 -15.75 -15.66 -1.08
CA ILE A 641 -15.00 -14.40 -1.17
C ILE A 641 -13.57 -14.69 -0.76
N ASN A 642 -12.60 -14.44 -1.63
CA ASN A 642 -11.21 -14.45 -1.22
C ASN A 642 -10.93 -13.22 -0.35
N ASN A 643 -10.48 -13.44 0.89
CA ASN A 643 -10.31 -12.33 1.84
C ASN A 643 -9.14 -11.41 1.47
N ALA A 644 -8.17 -11.88 0.68
CA ALA A 644 -6.98 -11.10 0.32
C ALA A 644 -7.23 -10.13 -0.85
N ASN A 645 -8.09 -10.50 -1.80
CA ASN A 645 -8.32 -9.70 -3.02
C ASN A 645 -9.79 -9.40 -3.34
N GLY A 646 -10.74 -9.87 -2.53
CA GLY A 646 -12.17 -9.64 -2.72
C GLY A 646 -12.80 -10.39 -3.89
N ALA A 647 -12.05 -11.27 -4.58
CA ALA A 647 -12.58 -12.02 -5.71
C ALA A 647 -13.72 -12.95 -5.27
N VAL A 648 -14.86 -12.83 -5.95
CA VAL A 648 -16.05 -13.64 -5.68
C VAL A 648 -16.09 -14.84 -6.63
N ARG A 649 -16.25 -16.04 -6.08
CA ARG A 649 -16.47 -17.29 -6.82
C ARG A 649 -17.82 -17.89 -6.43
N ILE A 650 -18.59 -18.32 -7.43
CA ILE A 650 -19.86 -19.01 -7.26
C ILE A 650 -19.66 -20.45 -7.70
N GLY A 651 -19.63 -21.38 -6.74
CA GLY A 651 -19.24 -22.78 -6.99
C GLY A 651 -20.38 -23.69 -7.42
N ASN A 652 -21.64 -23.24 -7.33
CA ASN A 652 -22.83 -24.07 -7.58
C ASN A 652 -23.81 -23.38 -8.54
N GLY A 653 -23.28 -22.76 -9.59
CA GLY A 653 -24.04 -22.08 -10.64
C GLY A 653 -24.60 -20.71 -10.22
N LEU A 654 -24.79 -19.84 -11.20
CA LEU A 654 -25.42 -18.53 -11.04
C LEU A 654 -26.64 -18.47 -11.96
N ASN A 655 -27.84 -18.32 -11.39
CA ASN A 655 -29.07 -18.06 -12.15
C ASN A 655 -29.42 -16.58 -12.02
N VAL A 656 -29.35 -15.83 -13.13
CA VAL A 656 -29.70 -14.39 -13.16
C VAL A 656 -30.95 -14.22 -14.01
N THR A 657 -32.07 -13.87 -13.39
CA THR A 657 -33.34 -13.62 -14.08
C THR A 657 -33.40 -12.20 -14.70
N GLY A 658 -32.59 -11.28 -14.17
CA GLY A 658 -32.32 -9.97 -14.79
C GLY A 658 -31.13 -10.01 -15.77
N GLY A 659 -30.89 -8.91 -16.48
CA GLY A 659 -29.68 -8.77 -17.30
C GLY A 659 -28.41 -8.59 -16.45
N ILE A 660 -27.26 -8.97 -17.00
CA ILE A 660 -25.94 -8.66 -16.42
C ILE A 660 -25.41 -7.41 -17.14
N ASN A 661 -25.10 -6.34 -16.37
CA ASN A 661 -24.55 -5.10 -16.92
C ASN A 661 -23.01 -5.10 -16.81
N GLY A 662 -22.31 -5.37 -17.92
CA GLY A 662 -20.84 -5.41 -17.99
C GLY A 662 -20.30 -6.27 -19.14
N SER A 663 -18.99 -6.21 -19.40
CA SER A 663 -18.31 -7.09 -20.38
C SER A 663 -18.18 -8.50 -19.80
N LEU A 664 -18.57 -9.51 -20.57
CA LEU A 664 -18.45 -10.92 -20.23
C LEU A 664 -17.37 -11.55 -21.12
N ASP A 665 -16.24 -11.94 -20.53
CA ASP A 665 -15.21 -12.72 -21.23
C ASP A 665 -15.56 -14.22 -21.16
N GLY A 666 -15.98 -14.81 -22.29
CA GLY A 666 -16.27 -16.24 -22.40
C GLY A 666 -17.08 -16.63 -23.65
N ASN A 667 -17.04 -17.91 -24.02
CA ASN A 667 -17.87 -18.46 -25.10
C ASN A 667 -19.27 -18.80 -24.58
N ALA A 668 -20.30 -18.08 -25.04
CA ALA A 668 -21.69 -18.45 -24.80
C ALA A 668 -22.06 -19.64 -25.71
N SER A 669 -22.07 -20.85 -25.16
CA SER A 669 -22.41 -22.09 -25.89
C SER A 669 -23.83 -22.10 -26.48
N THR A 670 -24.68 -21.16 -26.06
CA THR A 670 -26.07 -21.01 -26.50
C THR A 670 -26.33 -19.74 -27.31
N ALA A 671 -25.29 -19.01 -27.75
CA ALA A 671 -25.47 -17.81 -28.57
C ALA A 671 -26.10 -18.17 -29.93
N THR A 672 -27.39 -17.87 -30.09
CA THR A 672 -28.14 -18.09 -31.34
C THR A 672 -28.14 -16.87 -32.26
N LYS A 673 -27.60 -15.72 -31.82
CA LYS A 673 -27.56 -14.48 -32.59
C LYS A 673 -26.43 -13.53 -32.17
N LEU A 674 -25.79 -12.85 -33.14
CA LEU A 674 -24.90 -11.71 -32.93
C LEU A 674 -25.71 -10.45 -32.59
N GLN A 675 -25.36 -9.76 -31.51
CA GLN A 675 -26.03 -8.51 -31.08
C GLN A 675 -25.97 -7.42 -32.15
N THR A 676 -24.89 -7.35 -32.92
CA THR A 676 -24.74 -6.46 -34.07
C THR A 676 -24.39 -7.28 -35.28
N ALA A 677 -25.38 -7.47 -36.17
CA ALA A 677 -25.20 -8.17 -37.43
C ALA A 677 -24.06 -7.54 -38.25
N ARG A 678 -23.24 -8.36 -38.89
CA ARG A 678 -22.13 -7.91 -39.75
C ARG A 678 -22.51 -8.11 -41.21
N ASN A 679 -22.04 -7.24 -42.10
CA ASN A 679 -22.22 -7.44 -43.53
C ASN A 679 -21.13 -8.38 -44.06
N ILE A 680 -21.52 -9.48 -44.70
CA ILE A 680 -20.63 -10.38 -45.44
C ILE A 680 -21.02 -10.23 -46.92
N ASN A 681 -20.12 -9.65 -47.73
CA ASN A 681 -20.37 -9.31 -49.14
C ASN A 681 -21.69 -8.53 -49.38
N GLY A 682 -22.01 -7.61 -48.47
CA GLY A 682 -23.22 -6.78 -48.54
C GLY A 682 -24.49 -7.42 -47.97
N VAL A 683 -24.47 -8.71 -47.62
CA VAL A 683 -25.59 -9.39 -46.96
C VAL A 683 -25.41 -9.35 -45.44
N LYS A 684 -26.44 -8.92 -44.71
CA LYS A 684 -26.42 -8.78 -43.24
C LYS A 684 -26.57 -10.15 -42.59
N PHE A 685 -25.59 -10.55 -41.75
CA PHE A 685 -25.55 -11.83 -41.05
C PHE A 685 -25.44 -11.64 -39.54
N ASP A 686 -26.32 -12.33 -38.82
CA ASP A 686 -26.36 -12.35 -37.36
C ASP A 686 -26.38 -13.76 -36.76
N GLY A 687 -26.19 -14.82 -37.56
CA GLY A 687 -26.07 -16.19 -37.05
C GLY A 687 -27.38 -16.88 -36.67
N SER A 688 -28.54 -16.22 -36.84
CA SER A 688 -29.85 -16.85 -36.58
C SER A 688 -30.33 -17.82 -37.67
N GLY A 689 -29.58 -17.96 -38.76
CA GLY A 689 -29.81 -18.90 -39.86
C GLY A 689 -28.65 -18.90 -40.87
N ASP A 690 -28.68 -19.82 -41.84
CA ASP A 690 -27.67 -19.91 -42.90
C ASP A 690 -27.64 -18.64 -43.79
N ILE A 691 -26.45 -18.30 -44.30
CA ILE A 691 -26.27 -17.17 -45.25
C ILE A 691 -26.11 -17.70 -46.68
N ASN A 692 -26.79 -17.07 -47.63
CA ASN A 692 -26.66 -17.39 -49.05
C ASN A 692 -26.10 -16.19 -49.83
N ILE A 693 -25.04 -16.40 -50.62
CA ILE A 693 -24.36 -15.35 -51.41
C ILE A 693 -24.37 -15.78 -52.88
N ASN A 694 -25.26 -15.17 -53.68
CA ASN A 694 -25.38 -15.49 -55.10
C ASN A 694 -24.26 -14.80 -55.90
N THR A 695 -23.40 -15.57 -56.56
CA THR A 695 -22.21 -15.06 -57.27
C THR A 695 -22.47 -14.61 -58.71
N LEU A 696 -23.56 -15.07 -59.35
CA LEU A 696 -24.01 -14.66 -60.68
C LEU A 696 -25.54 -14.50 -60.67
N VAL A 697 -26.03 -13.29 -60.92
CA VAL A 697 -27.47 -12.98 -61.04
C VAL A 697 -27.72 -12.25 -62.36
N SER A 698 -28.84 -12.57 -63.03
CA SER A 698 -29.26 -11.86 -64.24
C SER A 698 -29.41 -10.36 -63.92
N ARG A 699 -28.84 -9.52 -64.76
CA ARG A 699 -29.00 -8.06 -64.71
C ARG A 699 -30.17 -7.58 -65.58
N GLY A 700 -31.03 -8.51 -66.03
CA GLY A 700 -32.20 -8.23 -66.84
C GLY A 700 -31.88 -7.96 -68.30
N ARG A 701 -32.86 -7.35 -69.00
CA ARG A 701 -32.84 -7.15 -70.46
C ARG A 701 -31.93 -5.99 -70.85
N VAL A 702 -30.94 -6.25 -71.70
CA VAL A 702 -29.97 -5.23 -72.16
C VAL A 702 -29.84 -5.32 -73.67
N THR A 703 -29.97 -4.22 -74.41
CA THR A 703 -29.83 -4.23 -75.89
C THR A 703 -28.42 -4.66 -76.32
N ALA A 704 -28.33 -5.44 -77.40
CA ALA A 704 -27.06 -5.89 -77.93
C ALA A 704 -26.15 -4.69 -78.28
N LEU A 705 -24.95 -4.68 -77.70
CA LEU A 705 -23.96 -3.64 -77.95
C LEU A 705 -23.56 -3.64 -79.44
N SER A 706 -23.33 -2.45 -80.01
CA SER A 706 -22.97 -2.26 -81.42
C SER A 706 -21.82 -1.26 -81.59
N GLY A 707 -21.21 -1.26 -82.77
CA GLY A 707 -20.02 -0.44 -83.05
C GLY A 707 -18.87 -0.76 -82.11
N SER A 708 -18.28 0.27 -81.51
CA SER A 708 -17.19 0.17 -80.52
C SER A 708 -17.66 0.35 -79.06
N THR A 709 -18.96 0.23 -78.79
CA THR A 709 -19.53 0.41 -77.43
C THR A 709 -19.15 -0.74 -76.50
N GLN A 710 -18.74 -0.45 -75.27
CA GLN A 710 -18.30 -1.46 -74.29
C GLN A 710 -19.34 -1.77 -73.22
N GLY A 711 -19.28 -3.01 -72.71
CA GLY A 711 -20.06 -3.43 -71.54
C GLY A 711 -19.37 -3.08 -70.22
N THR A 712 -20.01 -3.44 -69.11
CA THR A 712 -19.44 -3.21 -67.76
C THR A 712 -18.42 -4.31 -67.44
N ALA A 713 -17.34 -4.00 -66.72
CA ALA A 713 -16.28 -4.97 -66.40
C ALA A 713 -16.77 -6.16 -65.55
N GLY A 714 -16.16 -7.34 -65.73
CA GLY A 714 -16.46 -8.58 -65.03
C GLY A 714 -17.29 -9.58 -65.85
N ILE A 715 -17.82 -10.61 -65.17
CA ILE A 715 -18.74 -11.60 -65.76
C ILE A 715 -20.17 -11.22 -65.40
N GLN A 716 -21.01 -11.03 -66.42
CA GLN A 716 -22.37 -10.53 -66.26
C GLN A 716 -23.34 -11.40 -67.05
N MET A 717 -24.51 -11.64 -66.48
CA MET A 717 -25.60 -12.32 -67.16
C MET A 717 -26.67 -11.30 -67.56
N TYR A 718 -27.04 -11.30 -68.84
CA TYR A 718 -28.13 -10.49 -69.40
C TYR A 718 -29.16 -11.38 -70.06
N GLU A 719 -30.33 -10.79 -70.33
CA GLU A 719 -31.41 -11.41 -71.10
C GLU A 719 -31.49 -10.79 -72.50
N ALA A 720 -31.38 -11.64 -73.52
CA ALA A 720 -31.79 -11.31 -74.87
C ALA A 720 -33.32 -11.45 -74.94
N TYR A 721 -34.01 -10.34 -75.21
CA TYR A 721 -35.46 -10.28 -75.28
C TYR A 721 -35.89 -9.15 -76.23
N ASN A 722 -35.99 -9.48 -77.51
CA ASN A 722 -36.36 -8.61 -78.63
C ASN A 722 -35.58 -7.29 -78.67
N ASN A 723 -34.28 -7.38 -78.43
CA ASN A 723 -33.38 -6.24 -78.17
C ASN A 723 -32.08 -6.35 -78.99
N SER A 724 -32.23 -6.67 -80.27
CA SER A 724 -31.18 -6.63 -81.30
C SER A 724 -30.07 -7.69 -81.19
N TYR A 725 -30.23 -8.72 -80.36
CA TYR A 725 -29.40 -9.93 -80.42
C TYR A 725 -29.79 -10.83 -81.62
N PRO A 726 -28.90 -11.72 -82.08
CA PRO A 726 -29.15 -12.66 -83.18
C PRO A 726 -30.41 -13.51 -83.03
N THR A 727 -30.84 -13.78 -81.79
CA THR A 727 -32.11 -14.44 -81.49
C THR A 727 -33.04 -13.50 -80.75
N MET A 728 -34.34 -13.67 -80.99
CA MET A 728 -35.36 -12.86 -80.33
C MET A 728 -35.37 -13.09 -78.80
N TYR A 729 -35.03 -14.28 -78.33
CA TYR A 729 -34.98 -14.61 -76.90
C TYR A 729 -33.72 -15.42 -76.56
N GLY A 730 -33.15 -15.23 -75.37
CA GLY A 730 -31.96 -15.96 -74.95
C GLY A 730 -31.34 -15.44 -73.65
N ASN A 731 -30.30 -16.13 -73.20
CA ASN A 731 -29.43 -15.66 -72.11
C ASN A 731 -28.07 -15.29 -72.68
N VAL A 732 -27.52 -14.16 -72.23
CA VAL A 732 -26.21 -13.66 -72.68
C VAL A 732 -25.25 -13.68 -71.49
N LEU A 733 -24.11 -14.32 -71.67
CA LEU A 733 -22.97 -14.19 -70.79
C LEU A 733 -22.01 -13.17 -71.40
N HIS A 734 -21.92 -12.00 -70.77
CA HIS A 734 -20.97 -10.95 -71.13
C HIS A 734 -19.73 -11.07 -70.24
N MET A 735 -18.55 -11.10 -70.87
CA MET A 735 -17.27 -11.28 -70.19
C MET A 735 -16.32 -10.15 -70.61
N LYS A 736 -16.02 -9.24 -69.69
CA LYS A 736 -15.11 -8.13 -69.91
C LYS A 736 -13.97 -8.14 -68.90
N GLY A 737 -12.75 -7.95 -69.37
CA GLY A 737 -11.58 -7.81 -68.51
C GLY A 737 -11.73 -6.62 -67.54
N ALA A 738 -11.22 -6.75 -66.31
CA ALA A 738 -11.25 -5.66 -65.33
C ALA A 738 -10.44 -4.43 -65.79
N SER A 739 -9.33 -4.67 -66.49
CA SER A 739 -8.38 -3.65 -66.93
C SER A 739 -8.15 -3.61 -68.44
N ALA A 740 -8.50 -4.69 -69.15
CA ALA A 740 -8.37 -4.82 -70.60
C ALA A 740 -9.64 -4.36 -71.32
N ALA A 741 -9.49 -3.72 -72.48
CA ALA A 741 -10.59 -3.30 -73.35
C ALA A 741 -11.26 -4.48 -74.08
N GLY A 742 -10.60 -5.65 -74.11
CA GLY A 742 -11.12 -6.88 -74.70
C GLY A 742 -12.33 -7.43 -73.96
N GLU A 743 -13.34 -7.84 -74.74
CA GLU A 743 -14.59 -8.37 -74.21
C GLU A 743 -15.22 -9.35 -75.20
N GLY A 744 -16.00 -10.28 -74.67
CA GLY A 744 -16.66 -11.34 -75.42
C GLY A 744 -18.06 -11.58 -74.90
N GLU A 745 -18.92 -12.04 -75.80
CA GLU A 745 -20.28 -12.43 -75.47
C GLU A 745 -20.59 -13.82 -76.03
N LEU A 746 -21.19 -14.63 -75.17
CA LEU A 746 -21.82 -15.88 -75.52
C LEU A 746 -23.33 -15.73 -75.35
N LEU A 747 -24.07 -15.80 -76.44
CA LEU A 747 -25.52 -15.83 -76.44
C LEU A 747 -25.99 -17.28 -76.62
N ILE A 748 -26.81 -17.75 -75.69
CA ILE A 748 -27.55 -18.99 -75.85
C ILE A 748 -28.99 -18.59 -76.14
N GLY A 749 -29.41 -18.74 -77.39
CA GLY A 749 -30.78 -18.48 -77.79
C GLY A 749 -31.74 -19.46 -77.13
N TRP A 750 -32.98 -19.04 -76.90
CA TRP A 750 -34.02 -19.99 -76.55
C TRP A 750 -34.62 -20.54 -77.85
N SER A 751 -34.75 -21.86 -77.95
CA SER A 751 -35.22 -22.54 -79.16
C SER A 751 -36.70 -22.29 -79.49
N GLY A 752 -37.43 -21.59 -78.63
CA GLY A 752 -38.85 -21.25 -78.78
C GLY A 752 -39.80 -22.45 -78.61
N THR A 753 -39.30 -23.68 -78.65
CA THR A 753 -40.05 -24.94 -78.42
C THR A 753 -39.31 -25.78 -77.38
N SER A 754 -39.98 -26.20 -76.31
CA SER A 754 -39.37 -26.98 -75.22
C SER A 754 -38.66 -28.23 -75.76
N GLY A 755 -37.36 -28.37 -75.45
CA GLY A 755 -36.53 -29.51 -75.87
C GLY A 755 -35.94 -29.43 -77.28
N ALA A 756 -36.27 -28.41 -78.09
CA ALA A 756 -35.66 -28.21 -79.41
C ALA A 756 -34.25 -27.63 -79.31
N HIS A 757 -33.42 -27.89 -80.32
CA HIS A 757 -32.05 -27.37 -80.41
C HIS A 757 -32.02 -25.84 -80.37
N ALA A 758 -31.19 -25.29 -79.47
CA ALA A 758 -31.04 -23.86 -79.25
C ALA A 758 -29.78 -23.35 -79.98
N PRO A 759 -29.87 -22.31 -80.80
CA PRO A 759 -28.70 -21.78 -81.47
C PRO A 759 -27.83 -21.00 -80.47
N VAL A 760 -26.52 -21.20 -80.55
CA VAL A 760 -25.53 -20.51 -79.71
C VAL A 760 -24.72 -19.59 -80.61
N PHE A 761 -24.53 -18.35 -80.18
CA PHE A 761 -23.74 -17.36 -80.90
C PHE A 761 -22.61 -16.85 -80.03
N ILE A 762 -21.46 -16.63 -80.65
CA ILE A 762 -20.33 -15.99 -80.03
C ILE A 762 -19.93 -14.77 -80.83
N ARG A 763 -19.51 -13.74 -80.12
CA ARG A 763 -18.78 -12.62 -80.71
C ARG A 763 -17.71 -12.15 -79.74
N SER A 764 -16.73 -11.48 -80.29
CA SER A 764 -15.69 -10.86 -79.48
C SER A 764 -15.29 -9.53 -80.06
N ARG A 765 -14.58 -8.78 -79.24
CA ARG A 765 -13.93 -7.56 -79.62
C ARG A 765 -12.48 -7.61 -79.13
N ARG A 766 -11.56 -7.18 -80.00
CA ARG A 766 -10.12 -7.11 -79.67
C ARG A 766 -9.86 -6.09 -78.54
N ASP A 767 -8.81 -6.33 -77.78
CA ASP A 767 -8.30 -5.49 -76.70
C ASP A 767 -7.73 -4.14 -77.16
N ASN A 768 -8.60 -3.27 -77.71
CA ASN A 768 -8.34 -1.86 -77.99
C ASN A 768 -9.67 -1.06 -78.05
N THR A 769 -9.68 0.18 -77.57
CA THR A 769 -10.87 1.04 -77.37
C THR A 769 -11.57 1.49 -78.66
N GLY A 770 -10.92 1.39 -79.82
CA GLY A 770 -11.54 1.65 -81.13
C GLY A 770 -12.06 0.41 -81.88
N ALA A 771 -11.80 -0.81 -81.39
CA ALA A 771 -12.22 -2.03 -82.09
C ALA A 771 -13.76 -2.16 -82.09
N ALA A 772 -14.33 -2.40 -83.28
CA ALA A 772 -15.75 -2.73 -83.38
C ALA A 772 -15.99 -4.18 -82.90
N TRP A 773 -17.21 -4.46 -82.43
CA TRP A 773 -17.66 -5.84 -82.20
C TRP A 773 -17.55 -6.64 -83.50
N SER A 774 -17.04 -7.87 -83.41
CA SER A 774 -17.16 -8.81 -84.52
C SER A 774 -18.64 -9.02 -84.85
N ALA A 775 -18.94 -9.36 -86.11
CA ALA A 775 -20.24 -9.94 -86.42
C ALA A 775 -20.49 -11.15 -85.50
N TRP A 776 -21.76 -11.39 -85.19
CA TRP A 776 -22.15 -12.58 -84.46
C TRP A 776 -21.89 -13.81 -85.31
N ALA A 777 -21.15 -14.77 -84.75
CA ALA A 777 -20.90 -16.05 -85.38
C ALA A 777 -21.70 -17.12 -84.65
N GLN A 778 -22.49 -17.91 -85.39
CA GLN A 778 -23.16 -19.07 -84.82
C GLN A 778 -22.13 -20.17 -84.57
N VAL A 779 -22.19 -20.78 -83.39
CA VAL A 779 -21.47 -22.01 -83.07
C VAL A 779 -22.33 -23.17 -83.55
N TYR A 780 -21.85 -23.90 -84.55
CA TYR A 780 -22.53 -25.09 -85.07
C TYR A 780 -22.14 -26.34 -84.28
N THR A 781 -23.13 -27.17 -84.00
CA THR A 781 -23.03 -28.45 -83.33
C THR A 781 -23.45 -29.56 -84.30
N ALA A 782 -23.29 -30.82 -83.90
CA ALA A 782 -23.73 -31.96 -84.69
C ALA A 782 -25.26 -31.99 -84.97
N LYS A 783 -26.06 -31.19 -84.25
CA LYS A 783 -27.52 -31.05 -84.45
C LYS A 783 -27.89 -29.96 -85.46
N ASP A 784 -26.96 -29.09 -85.84
CA ASP A 784 -27.19 -28.08 -86.87
C ASP A 784 -26.98 -28.70 -88.26
N SER A 785 -27.78 -28.30 -89.25
CA SER A 785 -27.60 -28.73 -90.65
C SER A 785 -26.46 -27.95 -91.30
N ILE A 786 -25.29 -28.59 -91.42
CA ILE A 786 -24.07 -28.01 -91.99
C ILE A 786 -23.83 -28.61 -93.39
N PRO A 787 -24.02 -27.83 -94.47
CA PRO A 787 -23.82 -28.31 -95.84
C PRO A 787 -22.39 -28.80 -96.07
N GLY A 788 -22.25 -30.06 -96.51
CA GLY A 788 -20.95 -30.70 -96.77
C GLY A 788 -20.34 -31.46 -95.58
N VAL A 789 -21.02 -31.52 -94.43
CA VAL A 789 -20.59 -32.28 -93.24
C VAL A 789 -21.66 -33.27 -92.76
N ASN A 790 -22.87 -32.82 -92.43
CA ASN A 790 -23.97 -33.67 -91.92
C ASN A 790 -25.31 -33.45 -92.64
N THR A 791 -25.32 -32.67 -93.73
CA THR A 791 -26.40 -32.54 -94.71
C THR A 791 -25.77 -32.37 -96.09
N THR A 792 -26.30 -33.01 -97.13
CA THR A 792 -25.71 -33.04 -98.48
C THR A 792 -25.59 -31.63 -99.07
N GLY A 793 -24.36 -31.20 -99.38
CA GLY A 793 -24.02 -29.91 -100.00
C GLY A 793 -22.91 -30.08 -101.04
N ASN A 794 -22.81 -29.15 -102.01
CA ASN A 794 -22.06 -29.29 -103.27
C ASN A 794 -20.56 -28.93 -103.20
N GLN A 795 -19.90 -29.06 -102.05
CA GLN A 795 -18.49 -28.72 -101.87
C GLN A 795 -17.54 -29.92 -102.04
N ASN A 796 -16.33 -29.66 -102.55
CA ASN A 796 -15.27 -30.63 -102.82
C ASN A 796 -14.35 -30.86 -101.59
N THR A 797 -14.26 -32.10 -101.09
CA THR A 797 -13.47 -32.48 -99.88
C THR A 797 -12.53 -33.67 -100.15
N THR A 798 -11.42 -33.44 -100.86
CA THR A 798 -10.40 -34.45 -101.14
C THR A 798 -9.24 -34.40 -100.14
N GLY A 799 -9.16 -35.38 -99.24
CA GLY A 799 -7.97 -35.63 -98.40
C GLY A 799 -8.22 -36.48 -97.15
N ASN A 800 -8.21 -37.81 -97.29
CA ASN A 800 -8.37 -38.78 -96.19
C ASN A 800 -7.00 -39.16 -95.59
N ALA A 801 -6.73 -38.78 -94.34
CA ALA A 801 -5.48 -39.08 -93.62
C ALA A 801 -5.54 -40.38 -92.77
N ALA A 802 -6.74 -40.97 -92.59
CA ALA A 802 -6.92 -42.05 -91.62
C ALA A 802 -6.68 -43.48 -92.17
N THR A 803 -6.39 -43.65 -93.47
CA THR A 803 -6.25 -44.98 -94.11
C THR A 803 -5.01 -45.15 -95.00
N ALA A 804 -4.01 -44.27 -94.92
CA ALA A 804 -2.83 -44.34 -95.78
C ALA A 804 -1.79 -45.37 -95.27
N THR A 805 -1.63 -46.49 -95.97
CA THR A 805 -0.63 -47.54 -95.68
C THR A 805 0.66 -47.43 -96.52
N LYS A 806 0.75 -46.47 -97.43
CA LYS A 806 1.97 -46.09 -98.16
C LYS A 806 1.93 -44.65 -98.65
N LEU A 807 3.09 -44.03 -98.88
CA LEU A 807 3.25 -42.74 -99.52
C LEU A 807 2.93 -42.85 -101.03
N GLN A 808 2.12 -41.93 -101.56
CA GLN A 808 1.76 -41.89 -102.98
C GLN A 808 2.96 -41.70 -103.91
N THR A 809 4.07 -41.13 -103.41
CA THR A 809 5.35 -41.08 -104.10
C THR A 809 6.46 -41.43 -103.11
N ALA A 810 7.14 -42.55 -103.34
CA ALA A 810 8.29 -42.97 -102.56
C ALA A 810 9.36 -41.86 -102.51
N ARG A 811 9.93 -41.62 -101.34
CA ARG A 811 11.03 -40.66 -101.13
C ARG A 811 12.33 -41.42 -100.94
N LYS A 812 13.45 -40.89 -101.43
CA LYS A 812 14.76 -41.47 -101.17
C LYS A 812 15.30 -40.94 -99.83
N ILE A 813 15.66 -41.82 -98.91
CA ILE A 813 16.41 -41.51 -97.68
C ILE A 813 17.79 -42.13 -97.85
N ALA A 814 18.84 -41.30 -97.87
CA ALA A 814 20.23 -41.77 -98.02
C ALA A 814 20.45 -42.68 -99.27
N GLY A 815 19.76 -42.35 -100.37
CA GLY A 815 19.79 -43.09 -101.63
C GLY A 815 18.80 -44.27 -101.74
N VAL A 816 18.19 -44.71 -100.62
CA VAL A 816 17.27 -45.85 -100.56
C VAL A 816 15.81 -45.38 -100.63
N ALA A 817 15.00 -45.99 -101.50
CA ALA A 817 13.58 -45.61 -101.65
C ALA A 817 12.75 -46.09 -100.44
N PHE A 818 11.93 -45.18 -99.89
CA PHE A 818 11.03 -45.41 -98.76
C PHE A 818 9.63 -44.89 -99.09
N ASP A 819 8.63 -45.76 -98.94
CA ASP A 819 7.22 -45.41 -99.13
C ASP A 819 6.35 -45.74 -97.90
N GLY A 820 6.97 -46.12 -96.77
CA GLY A 820 6.27 -46.41 -95.52
C GLY A 820 5.56 -47.77 -95.46
N SER A 821 5.71 -48.63 -96.47
CA SER A 821 5.11 -49.98 -96.47
C SER A 821 5.92 -51.04 -95.69
N ALA A 822 7.18 -50.76 -95.32
CA ALA A 822 8.04 -51.59 -94.47
C ALA A 822 9.16 -50.74 -93.81
N ASP A 823 9.85 -51.29 -92.80
CA ASP A 823 11.03 -50.67 -92.17
C ASP A 823 12.19 -50.48 -93.18
N ILE A 824 12.94 -49.39 -93.05
CA ILE A 824 14.09 -49.08 -93.91
C ILE A 824 15.42 -49.53 -93.27
N THR A 825 16.25 -50.24 -94.04
CA THR A 825 17.62 -50.60 -93.64
C THR A 825 18.62 -49.71 -94.36
N LEU A 826 19.48 -49.00 -93.62
CA LEU A 826 20.55 -48.15 -94.15
C LEU A 826 21.91 -48.74 -93.78
N THR A 827 22.83 -48.82 -94.76
CA THR A 827 24.22 -49.27 -94.54
C THR A 827 25.15 -48.08 -94.33
N ALA A 828 26.37 -48.30 -93.80
CA ALA A 828 27.38 -47.24 -93.63
C ALA A 828 27.72 -46.52 -94.96
N ALA A 829 27.64 -47.25 -96.09
CA ALA A 829 27.78 -46.69 -97.43
C ALA A 829 26.63 -45.76 -97.85
N ASN A 830 25.40 -45.97 -97.37
CA ASN A 830 24.27 -45.07 -97.65
C ASN A 830 24.46 -43.69 -96.98
N LEU A 831 25.22 -43.64 -95.89
CA LEU A 831 25.34 -42.48 -95.00
C LEU A 831 26.69 -41.75 -95.11
N ASN A 832 27.57 -42.13 -96.05
CA ASN A 832 28.97 -41.67 -96.08
C ASN A 832 29.69 -41.85 -94.73
N ALA A 833 29.43 -42.97 -94.05
CA ALA A 833 30.01 -43.30 -92.76
C ALA A 833 30.95 -44.52 -92.88
N TYR A 834 32.01 -44.57 -92.06
CA TYR A 834 32.90 -45.72 -91.96
C TYR A 834 32.28 -46.82 -91.10
N THR A 835 32.51 -48.09 -91.47
CA THR A 835 32.12 -49.25 -90.66
C THR A 835 33.05 -49.40 -89.44
N LYS A 836 32.56 -50.11 -88.40
CA LYS A 836 33.33 -50.40 -87.16
C LYS A 836 34.70 -51.04 -87.45
N THR A 837 34.81 -51.83 -88.51
CA THR A 837 36.06 -52.47 -88.97
C THR A 837 37.02 -51.47 -89.63
N GLU A 838 36.52 -50.51 -90.40
CA GLU A 838 37.33 -49.46 -91.05
C GLU A 838 37.88 -48.45 -90.04
N VAL A 839 37.07 -48.06 -89.05
CA VAL A 839 37.50 -47.18 -87.94
C VAL A 839 38.57 -47.86 -87.08
N THR A 840 38.48 -49.17 -86.86
CA THR A 840 39.47 -49.94 -86.07
C THR A 840 40.83 -50.04 -86.78
N ASN A 841 40.85 -50.06 -88.12
CA ASN A 841 42.08 -50.08 -88.91
C ASN A 841 42.70 -48.67 -89.11
N LEU A 842 41.89 -47.61 -89.15
CA LEU A 842 42.34 -46.20 -89.19
C LEU A 842 42.92 -45.72 -87.85
N LEU A 843 42.41 -46.24 -86.72
CA LEU A 843 42.85 -45.84 -85.39
C LEU A 843 44.16 -46.52 -84.96
N SER A 844 44.51 -47.64 -85.59
CA SER A 844 45.75 -48.40 -85.33
C SER A 844 46.98 -47.81 -86.05
N SER A 845 46.80 -46.82 -86.95
CA SER A 845 47.88 -46.18 -87.71
C SER A 845 48.20 -44.73 -87.30
N TYR A 846 47.42 -44.11 -86.38
CA TYR A 846 47.54 -42.69 -86.02
C TYR A 846 48.26 -42.39 -84.70
N VAL A 847 48.83 -43.38 -84.00
CA VAL A 847 49.66 -43.18 -82.80
C VAL A 847 50.99 -43.92 -82.91
N LYS A 848 51.84 -43.47 -83.85
CA LYS A 848 53.29 -43.42 -83.65
C LYS A 848 53.70 -41.95 -83.56
N SER A 849 54.42 -41.63 -82.49
CA SER A 849 55.19 -40.40 -82.22
C SER A 849 54.44 -39.05 -82.19
N SER A 850 54.12 -38.60 -80.98
CA SER A 850 54.89 -37.57 -80.23
C SER A 850 54.00 -36.56 -79.49
N ALA A 851 54.30 -36.41 -78.19
CA ALA A 851 53.90 -35.31 -77.30
C ALA A 851 52.43 -35.19 -76.88
N LEU A 852 51.95 -36.14 -76.07
CA LEU A 852 51.32 -35.95 -74.73
C LEU A 852 50.62 -37.27 -74.31
N PRO A 853 50.73 -37.73 -73.05
CA PRO A 853 50.43 -39.10 -72.68
C PRO A 853 48.94 -39.44 -72.73
N SER A 854 48.66 -40.63 -73.24
CA SER A 854 47.37 -41.31 -73.36
C SER A 854 46.40 -41.06 -72.19
N MET A 855 45.38 -40.24 -72.42
CA MET A 855 44.17 -40.22 -71.59
C MET A 855 43.15 -41.16 -72.23
N THR A 856 43.13 -42.43 -71.78
CA THR A 856 42.12 -43.40 -72.23
C THR A 856 40.93 -43.34 -71.30
N VAL A 857 39.82 -42.74 -71.75
CA VAL A 857 38.50 -42.86 -71.08
C VAL A 857 37.82 -44.10 -71.67
N ARG A 858 37.71 -45.20 -70.93
CA ARG A 858 36.85 -46.33 -71.32
C ARG A 858 35.43 -46.06 -70.84
N THR A 859 34.46 -46.14 -71.76
CA THR A 859 33.01 -45.94 -71.50
C THR A 859 32.20 -47.24 -71.60
N SER A 860 32.85 -48.40 -71.60
CA SER A 860 32.15 -49.69 -71.57
C SER A 860 31.95 -50.15 -70.13
N SER A 861 30.70 -50.18 -69.68
CA SER A 861 30.27 -50.73 -68.38
C SER A 861 30.79 -52.15 -68.17
N VAL A 862 31.69 -52.33 -67.22
CA VAL A 862 32.08 -53.67 -66.72
C VAL A 862 31.21 -53.96 -65.50
N SER A 863 30.72 -55.18 -65.31
CA SER A 863 29.91 -55.56 -64.14
C SER A 863 30.80 -56.18 -63.05
N GLY A 864 30.79 -55.66 -61.82
CA GLY A 864 31.32 -56.42 -60.67
C GLY A 864 32.02 -55.62 -59.56
N GLY A 865 31.32 -54.68 -58.91
CA GLY A 865 31.77 -54.08 -57.65
C GLY A 865 30.91 -54.57 -56.47
N ASP A 866 31.37 -55.58 -55.74
CA ASP A 866 30.78 -55.97 -54.45
C ASP A 866 31.00 -54.87 -53.40
N MET A 867 30.02 -54.65 -52.51
CA MET A 867 30.12 -53.69 -51.40
C MET A 867 31.24 -54.10 -50.43
N GLY A 868 32.15 -53.17 -50.12
CA GLY A 868 33.11 -53.32 -49.03
C GLY A 868 34.42 -54.06 -49.32
N MET A 869 34.99 -53.89 -50.51
CA MET A 869 36.26 -54.52 -50.88
C MET A 869 37.47 -53.97 -50.11
N SER A 870 38.49 -54.80 -49.90
CA SER A 870 39.75 -54.35 -49.29
C SER A 870 40.57 -53.50 -50.26
N LEU A 871 41.47 -52.66 -49.74
CA LEU A 871 42.39 -51.87 -50.58
C LEU A 871 43.19 -52.73 -51.58
N SER A 872 43.58 -53.93 -51.18
CA SER A 872 44.29 -54.87 -52.06
C SER A 872 43.44 -55.41 -53.20
N ALA A 873 42.15 -55.66 -52.96
CA ALA A 873 41.19 -56.09 -53.97
C ALA A 873 40.90 -54.94 -54.96
N PHE A 874 40.75 -53.72 -54.45
CA PHE A 874 40.58 -52.52 -55.27
C PHE A 874 41.79 -52.28 -56.20
N ILE A 875 43.02 -52.37 -55.67
CA ILE A 875 44.24 -52.22 -56.48
C ILE A 875 44.35 -53.34 -57.52
N SER A 876 44.00 -54.58 -57.17
CA SER A 876 43.96 -55.69 -58.13
C SER A 876 42.93 -55.46 -59.24
N HIS A 877 41.76 -54.91 -58.90
CA HIS A 877 40.74 -54.55 -59.88
C HIS A 877 41.23 -53.43 -60.82
N LEU A 878 41.93 -52.43 -60.29
CA LEU A 878 42.59 -51.41 -61.11
C LEU A 878 43.69 -52.01 -62.00
N LYS A 879 44.48 -52.96 -61.50
CA LYS A 879 45.49 -53.69 -62.29
C LYS A 879 44.87 -54.50 -63.42
N SER A 880 43.79 -55.24 -63.17
CA SER A 880 43.10 -56.03 -64.20
C SER A 880 42.47 -55.13 -65.27
N ASN A 881 42.03 -53.92 -64.90
CA ASN A 881 41.57 -52.89 -65.84
C ASN A 881 42.71 -52.12 -66.54
N GLY A 882 43.96 -52.50 -66.25
CA GLY A 882 45.16 -51.96 -66.90
C GLY A 882 45.66 -50.64 -66.33
N ALA A 883 45.14 -50.16 -65.20
CA ALA A 883 45.47 -48.85 -64.64
C ALA A 883 46.95 -48.68 -64.31
N PHE A 884 47.63 -49.77 -63.94
CA PHE A 884 49.05 -49.79 -63.58
C PHE A 884 50.00 -50.02 -64.77
N SER A 885 49.46 -50.25 -65.98
CA SER A 885 50.25 -50.50 -67.20
C SER A 885 50.63 -49.22 -67.95
N LYS A 886 50.21 -48.05 -67.46
CA LYS A 886 50.40 -46.72 -68.07
C LYS A 886 50.92 -45.72 -67.04
N SER A 887 51.65 -44.68 -67.45
CA SER A 887 52.18 -43.68 -66.50
C SER A 887 51.10 -42.82 -65.82
N TYR A 888 49.96 -42.61 -66.51
CA TYR A 888 48.76 -42.00 -65.94
C TYR A 888 47.53 -42.71 -66.50
N TRP A 889 46.53 -42.89 -65.65
CA TRP A 889 45.28 -43.56 -65.99
C TRP A 889 44.13 -42.90 -65.24
N ILE A 890 42.98 -42.75 -65.90
CA ILE A 890 41.74 -42.22 -65.31
C ILE A 890 40.58 -43.18 -65.62
N GLY A 891 39.78 -43.48 -64.62
CA GLY A 891 38.56 -44.27 -64.73
C GLY A 891 37.42 -43.61 -63.97
N PHE A 892 36.19 -43.88 -64.41
CA PHE A 892 34.98 -43.45 -63.71
C PHE A 892 34.35 -44.67 -63.05
N GLY A 893 33.97 -44.53 -61.78
CA GLY A 893 33.51 -45.62 -60.93
C GLY A 893 32.39 -46.46 -61.53
N ASP A 894 31.36 -45.81 -62.07
CA ASP A 894 30.20 -46.50 -62.66
C ASP A 894 30.56 -47.24 -63.93
N ALA A 895 31.43 -46.64 -64.75
CA ALA A 895 31.91 -47.28 -65.98
C ALA A 895 32.78 -48.51 -65.67
N MET A 896 33.42 -48.54 -64.50
CA MET A 896 34.19 -49.68 -64.01
C MET A 896 33.36 -50.76 -63.30
N GLY A 897 32.04 -50.55 -63.14
CA GLY A 897 31.17 -51.51 -62.47
C GLY A 897 31.04 -51.35 -60.98
N PHE A 898 31.55 -50.26 -60.42
CA PHE A 898 31.40 -49.93 -59.01
C PHE A 898 30.05 -49.25 -58.71
N ASN A 899 28.95 -49.64 -59.40
CA ASN A 899 27.61 -49.05 -59.28
C ASN A 899 27.00 -49.13 -57.86
N ALA A 900 27.64 -49.84 -56.92
CA ALA A 900 27.39 -49.80 -55.46
C ALA A 900 28.67 -50.18 -54.65
N GLY A 901 29.85 -50.05 -55.24
CA GLY A 901 31.09 -50.57 -54.65
C GLY A 901 31.74 -49.58 -53.66
N SER A 902 32.27 -50.08 -52.55
CA SER A 902 33.04 -49.28 -51.59
C SER A 902 34.36 -49.95 -51.19
N ILE A 903 35.37 -49.15 -50.87
CA ILE A 903 36.61 -49.63 -50.24
C ILE A 903 36.45 -49.50 -48.73
N ASN A 904 36.41 -50.63 -48.02
CA ASN A 904 36.25 -50.64 -46.57
C ASN A 904 37.61 -50.70 -45.84
N ASN A 905 37.61 -50.19 -44.60
CA ASN A 905 38.77 -50.19 -43.68
C ASN A 905 39.99 -49.42 -44.18
N ILE A 906 39.78 -48.27 -44.83
CA ILE A 906 40.87 -47.30 -45.03
C ILE A 906 41.20 -46.67 -43.68
N THR A 907 42.37 -46.99 -43.14
CA THR A 907 42.83 -46.51 -41.83
C THR A 907 42.77 -44.97 -41.76
N GLY A 908 41.95 -44.44 -40.87
CA GLY A 908 41.75 -43.00 -40.65
C GLY A 908 40.61 -42.33 -41.44
N PHE A 909 39.94 -43.01 -42.38
CA PHE A 909 38.92 -42.41 -43.25
C PHE A 909 37.59 -43.20 -43.39
N GLY A 910 37.52 -44.45 -42.91
CA GLY A 910 36.29 -45.27 -42.99
C GLY A 910 36.07 -45.89 -44.37
N ALA A 911 34.82 -46.21 -44.71
CA ALA A 911 34.44 -46.72 -46.04
C ALA A 911 34.42 -45.58 -47.08
N VAL A 912 34.97 -45.81 -48.27
CA VAL A 912 34.96 -44.85 -49.39
C VAL A 912 34.15 -45.42 -50.54
N GLU A 913 33.08 -44.72 -50.91
CA GLU A 913 32.20 -45.11 -52.02
C GLU A 913 32.85 -44.78 -53.37
N LEU A 914 32.81 -45.75 -54.30
CA LEU A 914 33.42 -45.63 -55.61
C LEU A 914 32.40 -45.36 -56.72
N ALA A 915 31.10 -45.49 -56.46
CA ALA A 915 30.06 -45.08 -57.40
C ALA A 915 30.22 -43.60 -57.74
N GLU A 916 30.07 -43.26 -59.03
CA GLU A 916 30.26 -41.92 -59.61
C GLU A 916 31.64 -41.27 -59.36
N SER A 917 32.61 -42.01 -58.79
CA SER A 917 33.92 -41.46 -58.44
C SER A 917 34.84 -41.35 -59.65
N ILE A 918 35.74 -40.38 -59.65
CA ILE A 918 36.85 -40.31 -60.60
C ILE A 918 38.08 -40.93 -59.94
N ILE A 919 38.62 -41.96 -60.57
CA ILE A 919 39.75 -42.74 -60.09
C ILE A 919 40.93 -42.49 -61.00
N GLU A 920 41.95 -41.84 -60.48
CA GLU A 920 43.18 -41.53 -61.18
C GLU A 920 44.33 -42.36 -60.61
N VAL A 921 45.13 -42.99 -61.46
CA VAL A 921 46.34 -43.72 -61.06
C VAL A 921 47.53 -43.12 -61.79
N PHE A 922 48.48 -42.59 -61.03
CA PHE A 922 49.76 -42.08 -61.50
C PHE A 922 50.83 -43.12 -61.16
N ASN A 923 51.36 -43.80 -62.16
CA ASN A 923 52.40 -44.82 -61.97
C ASN A 923 53.77 -44.25 -62.28
N LEU A 924 54.70 -44.48 -61.36
CA LEU A 924 56.10 -44.13 -61.54
C LEU A 924 56.87 -45.32 -62.12
N PRO A 925 57.94 -45.08 -62.90
CA PRO A 925 58.69 -46.15 -63.57
C PRO A 925 59.28 -47.22 -62.64
N ASN A 926 59.48 -46.90 -61.36
CA ASN A 926 60.05 -47.80 -60.34
C ASN A 926 59.02 -48.74 -59.69
N GLY A 927 57.76 -48.75 -60.16
CA GLY A 927 56.68 -49.56 -59.59
C GLY A 927 55.94 -48.90 -58.43
N ASP A 928 56.37 -47.71 -57.99
CA ASP A 928 55.60 -46.87 -57.08
C ASP A 928 54.43 -46.21 -57.81
N TYR A 929 53.40 -45.83 -57.06
CA TYR A 929 52.24 -45.20 -57.66
C TYR A 929 51.50 -44.31 -56.68
N THR A 930 50.68 -43.44 -57.23
CA THR A 930 49.73 -42.60 -56.50
C THR A 930 48.35 -42.85 -57.08
N ILE A 931 47.39 -43.22 -56.23
CA ILE A 931 45.98 -43.28 -56.62
C ILE A 931 45.29 -42.05 -56.05
N ARG A 932 44.58 -41.29 -56.87
CA ARG A 932 43.69 -40.22 -56.42
C ARG A 932 42.25 -40.62 -56.70
N LEU A 933 41.41 -40.53 -55.67
CA LEU A 933 39.98 -40.73 -55.75
C LEU A 933 39.32 -39.38 -55.52
N THR A 934 38.51 -38.95 -56.48
CA THR A 934 37.58 -37.84 -56.30
C THR A 934 36.19 -38.44 -56.15
N THR A 935 35.64 -38.38 -54.95
CA THR A 935 34.36 -39.02 -54.65
C THR A 935 33.18 -38.14 -55.03
N SER A 936 32.02 -38.76 -55.29
CA SER A 936 30.79 -38.05 -55.65
C SER A 936 30.30 -37.15 -54.51
N HIS A 937 29.35 -36.27 -54.83
CA HIS A 937 28.67 -35.37 -53.90
C HIS A 937 27.60 -36.07 -53.05
N LYS A 938 27.20 -37.29 -53.42
CA LYS A 938 26.14 -38.08 -52.78
C LYS A 938 26.72 -39.37 -52.18
N ALA A 939 26.38 -39.67 -50.92
CA ALA A 939 26.83 -40.87 -50.19
C ALA A 939 25.62 -41.77 -50.03
N ASP A 940 25.45 -42.76 -50.88
CA ASP A 940 24.29 -43.65 -50.79
C ASP A 940 24.45 -44.67 -49.66
N TYR A 941 25.68 -44.92 -49.18
CA TYR A 941 25.97 -45.92 -48.13
C TYR A 941 26.85 -45.42 -46.96
N GLY A 942 26.90 -44.10 -46.72
CA GLY A 942 27.54 -43.51 -45.53
C GLY A 942 29.07 -43.35 -45.59
N GLY A 943 29.66 -43.42 -46.79
CA GLY A 943 31.10 -43.24 -47.02
C GLY A 943 31.54 -41.78 -47.24
N VAL A 944 32.85 -41.56 -47.43
CA VAL A 944 33.43 -40.21 -47.62
C VAL A 944 33.06 -39.60 -48.99
N THR A 945 32.26 -38.55 -48.99
CA THR A 945 31.86 -37.78 -50.20
C THR A 945 32.47 -36.39 -50.26
N ASN A 946 32.43 -35.76 -51.44
CA ASN A 946 33.02 -34.45 -51.72
C ASN A 946 34.49 -34.34 -51.25
N ALA A 947 35.26 -35.41 -51.43
CA ALA A 947 36.64 -35.45 -50.98
C ALA A 947 37.56 -35.92 -52.10
N ILE A 948 38.77 -35.36 -52.09
CA ILE A 948 39.90 -35.90 -52.83
C ILE A 948 40.76 -36.70 -51.84
N LEU A 949 40.74 -38.03 -52.00
CA LEU A 949 41.60 -38.95 -51.26
C LEU A 949 42.76 -39.37 -52.14
N VAL A 950 43.97 -39.35 -51.59
CA VAL A 950 45.18 -39.68 -52.34
C VAL A 950 45.94 -40.77 -51.60
N TYR A 951 46.08 -41.94 -52.21
CA TYR A 951 46.92 -43.04 -51.74
C TYR A 951 48.28 -42.96 -52.39
N HIS A 952 49.33 -42.77 -51.61
CA HIS A 952 50.70 -42.86 -52.11
C HIS A 952 51.28 -44.21 -51.71
N TYR A 953 51.60 -45.04 -52.69
CA TYR A 953 52.40 -46.24 -52.50
C TYR A 953 53.85 -45.97 -52.90
N ARG A 954 54.76 -46.19 -51.96
CA ARG A 954 56.20 -46.11 -52.16
C ARG A 954 56.80 -47.40 -51.58
N SER A 955 57.27 -48.26 -52.45
CA SER A 955 57.84 -49.58 -52.14
C SER A 955 59.03 -49.52 -51.17
N ASN A 956 59.72 -48.37 -51.10
CA ASN A 956 60.87 -48.13 -50.23
C ASN A 956 60.58 -47.42 -48.89
N ARG A 957 59.30 -47.25 -48.50
CA ARG A 957 58.90 -46.64 -47.21
C ARG A 957 58.10 -47.62 -46.34
N SER A 958 58.03 -47.41 -45.04
CA SER A 958 57.19 -48.19 -44.10
C SER A 958 56.32 -47.25 -43.24
N PRO A 959 54.97 -47.34 -43.30
CA PRO A 959 54.21 -48.25 -44.16
C PRO A 959 54.41 -47.90 -45.64
N SER A 960 54.41 -48.93 -46.49
CA SER A 960 54.69 -48.80 -47.93
C SER A 960 53.58 -48.11 -48.70
N GLY A 961 52.43 -47.85 -48.09
CA GLY A 961 51.50 -46.86 -48.59
C GLY A 961 50.66 -46.22 -47.50
N GLN A 962 50.21 -44.99 -47.78
CA GLN A 962 49.37 -44.21 -46.87
C GLN A 962 48.37 -43.36 -47.64
N TRP A 963 47.16 -43.23 -47.09
CA TRP A 963 46.13 -42.32 -47.58
C TRP A 963 46.29 -40.92 -46.98
N LEU A 964 46.11 -39.91 -47.82
CA LEU A 964 46.16 -38.49 -47.49
C LEU A 964 44.86 -37.85 -47.99
N LYS A 965 44.18 -37.06 -47.14
CA LYS A 965 42.95 -36.34 -47.50
C LYS A 965 43.25 -34.86 -47.72
N PHE A 966 42.78 -34.32 -48.84
CA PHE A 966 42.90 -32.90 -49.16
C PHE A 966 41.50 -32.28 -49.27
N ALA A 967 41.06 -31.61 -48.20
CA ALA A 967 39.90 -30.71 -48.05
C ALA A 967 38.50 -31.19 -48.51
N GLY A 968 37.50 -31.06 -47.63
CA GLY A 968 36.06 -31.27 -47.92
C GLY A 968 35.38 -32.14 -46.85
N THR A 969 34.49 -31.55 -46.06
CA THR A 969 33.97 -32.07 -44.79
C THR A 969 32.75 -32.97 -44.96
N VAL A 970 32.75 -34.05 -44.17
CA VAL A 970 31.70 -35.05 -43.98
C VAL A 970 30.39 -34.37 -43.56
N GLY A 971 29.31 -34.58 -44.32
CA GLY A 971 27.98 -34.13 -43.91
C GLY A 971 26.98 -34.05 -45.04
N ALA A 972 26.15 -35.09 -45.16
CA ALA A 972 25.03 -35.24 -46.07
C ALA A 972 24.10 -34.02 -46.17
N THR A 973 23.52 -33.76 -47.35
CA THR A 973 22.07 -33.89 -47.64
C THR A 973 21.67 -33.24 -48.98
N SER A 974 21.11 -34.10 -49.86
CA SER A 974 20.01 -33.87 -50.84
C SER A 974 19.94 -32.60 -51.71
N ASN A 975 19.91 -32.80 -53.04
CA ASN A 975 18.65 -32.69 -53.80
C ASN A 975 18.63 -33.71 -54.94
#